data_AF-A0A379E3P1-F1
#
_entry.id   AF-A0A379E3P1-F1
#
_cell.length_a   1.000
_cell.length_b   1.000
_cell.length_c   1.000
_cell.angle_alpha   90.00
_cell.angle_beta   90.00
_cell.angle_gamma   90.00
#
_symmetry.space_group_name_H-M   'P 1'
#
loop_
_entity.id
_entity.type
_entity.pdbx_description
1 polymer ?
#
loop_
_entity_poly.entity_id
_entity_poly.type
_entity_poly.pdbx_seq_one_letter_code
_entity_poly.pdbx_strand_id
1 'polypeptide(L)'
;MCRKLFFITLSLLLLTLPARAVLQEDSLKNSLSVLRHELITQHLEQTKQLNKSKYVNEQVMNQLKEIGDKSAQVSLMLYSQKADNIFDLTYACQQATELWKDFQNRTRPFHDLITESNEEIARYDSLINVLSTMYTFGLTARMKTDRNVCLTLAVSIRRMLKERNDSYQEYIQYYEYNRHQLQALDTYAQQRYEEIQASIFANGSDNYIKFLKTAPYRISHMNSSLSEKYTPQSVVRSQWDVRWIITLFSMILVYGLIAIFINYMSIRFLVTKVMKTDRFEQKSHAFLAKRTCIIMLASVVTFSIILVIIRLLSPSNFVHMACSLLLEYTWMLAVIFASLLLRVDGSQTHNTYRIYYPLIVVAFTVITFRIVMLPGSIVTLLFPPLLLVNALWQTRMICKYHGLVPRYDLNLAYFSLFVFMFSLVSSWIGYTMLAVQGIIWWSMQLACILTIAFFHDYLDQYKKRHPVKNMPVGRIWLIRFVDAVLIPTALVISFILAVYWATDVFNLSDLTWKLFRTDFINSDKFRISIYSIALVTILWFVFNYLNQTVRDAIKLYLQRSDPSTAAARGTMYINVLQVVVWGAWLLTTLSVFKISNTWLVVVTGGLSTGIGFAMKDILENIYYGISLMTGRIKIGDYIICEGVRGRVSSISYTSTLIEALDGSIIAFQNSQLFTKNYKNMTKNHGYELDILEVGVAYGSNIKEVKALLIDAITALGITYEKKPVNVLLKSFDDSCITLKILVWVNVLTQGTDDSVIMECIYDTLNRNGIEIPFPQREITLRHQQGD
;
A
#
# COMPACT_ATOMS: atom_id res chain seq x y z
N MET A 1 23.97 -9.79 15.76
CA MET A 1 23.29 -8.55 15.38
C MET A 1 22.23 -8.10 16.39
N CYS A 2 21.41 -9.01 16.94
CA CYS A 2 20.37 -8.69 17.95
C CYS A 2 20.87 -8.02 19.24
N ARG A 3 22.04 -8.38 19.78
CA ARG A 3 22.60 -7.72 20.99
C ARG A 3 22.95 -6.25 20.77
N LYS A 4 23.51 -5.90 19.61
CA LYS A 4 23.84 -4.49 19.30
C LYS A 4 22.58 -3.67 19.07
N LEU A 5 21.55 -4.25 18.44
CA LEU A 5 20.25 -3.57 18.26
C LEU A 5 19.59 -3.29 19.61
N PHE A 6 19.59 -4.26 20.53
CA PHE A 6 19.04 -4.09 21.88
C PHE A 6 19.74 -2.99 22.68
N PHE A 7 21.08 -2.91 22.63
CA PHE A 7 21.83 -1.85 23.29
C PHE A 7 21.62 -0.47 22.64
N ILE A 8 21.45 -0.41 21.32
CA ILE A 8 21.14 0.84 20.61
C ILE A 8 19.71 1.29 20.92
N THR A 9 18.73 0.38 20.97
CA THR A 9 17.35 0.71 21.35
C THR A 9 17.25 1.11 22.81
N LEU A 10 17.98 0.45 23.72
CA LEU A 10 18.01 0.80 25.14
C LEU A 10 18.70 2.17 25.36
N SER A 11 19.79 2.43 24.63
CA SER A 11 20.50 3.72 24.67
C SER A 11 19.64 4.85 24.10
N LEU A 12 18.90 4.63 23.01
CA LEU A 12 17.93 5.59 22.48
C LEU A 12 16.79 5.84 23.48
N LEU A 13 16.31 4.79 24.16
CA LEU A 13 15.20 4.90 25.12
C LEU A 13 15.64 5.64 26.40
N LEU A 14 16.90 5.50 26.81
CA LEU A 14 17.53 6.27 27.89
C LEU A 14 17.76 7.74 27.52
N LEU A 15 18.03 8.04 26.25
CA LEU A 15 18.18 9.42 25.73
C LEU A 15 16.83 10.16 25.60
N THR A 16 15.70 9.44 25.60
CA THR A 16 14.35 10.02 25.51
C THR A 16 13.63 10.16 26.84
N LEU A 17 14.23 9.76 27.96
CA LEU A 17 13.61 9.95 29.28
C LEU A 17 13.76 11.43 29.70
N PRO A 18 12.67 12.18 29.86
CA PRO A 18 12.74 13.50 30.48
C PRO A 18 13.16 13.30 31.95
N ALA A 19 14.42 13.60 32.27
CA ALA A 19 14.92 13.62 33.63
C ALA A 19 14.39 14.87 34.37
N ARG A 20 13.08 14.89 34.65
CA ARG A 20 12.41 15.79 35.60
C ARG A 20 11.48 14.99 36.50
N ALA A 21 11.97 13.88 37.03
CA ALA A 21 11.29 13.17 38.11
C ALA A 21 11.66 13.85 39.43
N VAL A 22 10.69 14.45 40.12
CA VAL A 22 10.82 14.82 41.53
C VAL A 22 10.78 13.53 42.33
N LEU A 23 11.95 13.02 42.73
CA LEU A 23 12.07 11.85 43.59
C LEU A 23 11.86 12.26 45.05
N GLN A 24 11.34 11.34 45.86
CA GLN A 24 11.25 11.52 47.30
C GLN A 24 12.67 11.56 47.88
N GLU A 25 13.14 12.75 48.21
CA GLU A 25 14.45 12.96 48.85
C GLU A 25 14.50 12.30 50.23
N ASP A 26 15.69 11.81 50.63
CA ASP A 26 15.92 11.09 51.90
C ASP A 26 15.58 11.91 53.15
N SER A 27 15.46 13.24 53.03
CA SER A 27 15.10 14.11 54.15
C SER A 27 14.42 15.42 53.71
N LEU A 28 13.55 15.94 54.58
CA LEU A 28 12.89 17.23 54.41
C LEU A 28 13.88 18.39 54.20
N LYS A 29 15.08 18.30 54.78
CA LYS A 29 16.15 19.30 54.61
C LYS A 29 16.62 19.36 53.17
N ASN A 30 16.84 18.20 52.55
CA ASN A 30 17.25 18.10 51.16
C ASN A 30 16.11 18.56 50.24
N SER A 31 14.87 18.12 50.49
CA SER A 31 13.69 18.55 49.73
C SER A 31 13.52 20.07 49.72
N LEU A 32 13.65 20.75 50.87
CA LEU A 32 13.56 22.21 50.95
C LEU A 32 14.70 22.91 50.21
N SER A 33 15.91 22.32 50.22
CA SER A 33 17.06 22.89 49.50
C SER A 33 16.96 22.75 47.98
N VAL A 34 16.47 21.60 47.49
CA VAL A 34 16.21 21.34 46.07
C VAL A 34 15.09 22.23 45.59
N LEU A 35 13.97 22.28 46.33
CA LEU A 35 12.84 23.16 46.03
C LEU A 35 13.27 24.62 45.97
N ARG A 36 14.13 25.09 46.89
CA ARG A 36 14.67 26.44 46.86
C ARG A 36 15.44 26.71 45.56
N HIS A 37 16.29 25.78 45.12
CA HIS A 37 17.06 25.94 43.89
C HIS A 37 16.16 25.96 42.64
N GLU A 38 15.16 25.08 42.59
CA GLU A 38 14.16 25.06 41.51
C GLU A 38 13.36 26.35 41.47
N LEU A 39 12.87 26.84 42.61
CA LEU A 39 12.11 28.09 42.71
C LEU A 39 12.95 29.31 42.33
N ILE A 40 14.25 29.35 42.66
CA ILE A 40 15.15 30.43 42.20
C ILE A 40 15.26 30.42 40.67
N THR A 41 15.49 29.24 40.09
CA THR A 41 15.61 29.07 38.64
C THR A 41 14.31 29.47 37.93
N GLN A 42 13.17 29.00 38.44
CA GLN A 42 11.83 29.35 37.94
C GLN A 42 11.53 30.84 38.09
N HIS A 43 11.89 31.45 39.21
CA HIS A 43 11.69 32.89 39.43
C HIS A 43 12.45 33.74 38.41
N LEU A 44 13.71 33.38 38.12
CA LEU A 44 14.52 34.06 37.09
C LEU A 44 13.92 33.89 35.68
N GLU A 45 13.46 32.68 35.36
CA GLU A 45 12.84 32.38 34.07
C GLU A 45 11.52 33.17 33.89
N GLN A 46 10.65 33.17 34.90
CA GLN A 46 9.39 33.92 34.87
C GLN A 46 9.62 35.43 34.76
N THR A 47 10.63 35.98 35.45
CA THR A 47 10.99 37.40 35.34
C THR A 47 11.40 37.76 33.90
N LYS A 48 12.17 36.89 33.24
CA LYS A 48 12.57 37.08 31.84
C LYS A 48 11.36 36.99 30.89
N GLN A 49 10.44 36.07 31.13
CA GLN A 49 9.23 35.90 30.33
C GLN A 49 8.26 37.09 30.50
N LEU A 50 8.09 37.61 31.71
CA LEU A 50 7.21 38.75 32.01
C LEU A 50 7.63 39.99 31.21
N ASN A 51 8.94 40.27 31.12
CA ASN A 51 9.48 41.37 30.33
C ASN A 51 9.24 41.20 28.81
N LYS A 52 9.21 39.96 28.31
CA LYS A 52 8.95 39.67 26.90
C LYS A 52 7.45 39.65 26.55
N SER A 53 6.58 39.39 27.55
CA SER A 53 5.14 39.22 27.33
C SER A 53 4.47 40.44 26.69
N LYS A 54 4.79 41.67 27.13
CA LYS A 54 4.15 42.90 26.61
C LYS A 54 4.26 43.04 25.08
N TYR A 55 5.44 42.79 24.51
CA TYR A 55 5.64 42.85 23.07
C TYR A 55 4.86 41.77 22.31
N VAL A 56 4.80 40.56 22.88
CA VAL A 56 4.03 39.46 22.29
C VAL A 56 2.53 39.76 22.34
N ASN A 57 2.03 40.33 23.44
CA ASN A 57 0.62 40.69 23.61
C ASN A 57 0.18 41.71 22.54
N GLU A 58 0.99 42.75 22.28
CA GLU A 58 0.69 43.75 21.25
C GLU A 58 0.65 43.15 19.85
N GLN A 59 1.60 42.27 19.50
CA GLN A 59 1.61 41.60 18.20
C GLN A 59 0.36 40.75 17.98
N VAL A 60 -0.02 39.97 18.99
CA VAL A 60 -1.19 39.09 18.93
C VAL A 60 -2.48 39.90 18.88
N MET A 61 -2.57 40.99 19.63
CA MET A 61 -3.72 41.90 19.60
C MET A 61 -3.89 42.52 18.20
N ASN A 62 -2.80 42.97 17.57
CA ASN A 62 -2.86 43.49 16.20
C ASN A 62 -3.30 42.43 15.19
N GLN A 63 -2.86 41.19 15.35
CA GLN A 63 -3.33 40.07 14.51
C GLN A 63 -4.82 39.79 14.70
N LEU A 64 -5.33 39.80 15.94
CA LEU A 64 -6.76 39.63 16.21
C LEU A 64 -7.61 40.76 15.63
N LYS A 65 -7.12 42.01 15.71
CA LYS A 65 -7.79 43.16 15.07
C LYS A 65 -7.87 43.00 13.56
N GLU A 66 -6.77 42.63 12.92
CA GLU A 66 -6.75 42.36 11.47
C GLU A 66 -7.73 41.24 11.09
N ILE A 67 -7.81 40.17 11.90
CA ILE A 67 -8.78 39.08 11.69
C ILE A 67 -10.23 39.59 11.87
N GLY A 68 -10.48 40.44 12.86
CA GLY A 68 -11.80 41.04 13.10
C GLY A 68 -12.24 41.93 11.95
N ASP A 69 -11.36 42.77 11.43
CA ASP A 69 -11.64 43.63 10.26
C ASP A 69 -11.94 42.78 9.02
N LYS A 70 -11.15 41.72 8.79
CA LYS A 70 -11.43 40.74 7.72
C LYS A 70 -12.75 40.01 7.94
N SER A 71 -13.08 39.65 9.18
CA SER A 71 -14.34 38.99 9.53
C SER A 71 -15.54 39.86 9.16
N ALA A 72 -15.49 41.14 9.50
CA ALA A 72 -16.53 42.10 9.12
C ALA A 72 -16.65 42.23 7.60
N GLN A 73 -15.53 42.34 6.89
CA GLN A 73 -15.51 42.40 5.43
C GLN A 73 -16.14 41.15 4.78
N VAL A 74 -15.74 39.96 5.22
CA VAL A 74 -16.25 38.69 4.69
C VAL A 74 -17.72 38.49 5.05
N SER A 75 -18.14 38.91 6.25
CA SER A 75 -19.54 38.87 6.69
C SER A 75 -20.42 39.75 5.80
N LEU A 76 -20.02 41.00 5.55
CA LEU A 76 -20.74 41.88 4.64
C LEU A 76 -20.82 41.30 3.23
N MET A 77 -19.70 40.76 2.73
CA MET A 77 -19.64 40.10 1.43
C MET A 77 -20.59 38.91 1.33
N LEU A 78 -20.67 38.06 2.36
CA LEU A 78 -21.47 36.83 2.37
C LEU A 78 -22.96 37.12 2.56
N TYR A 79 -23.33 38.00 3.50
CA TYR A 79 -24.72 38.32 3.78
C TYR A 79 -25.39 39.18 2.70
N SER A 80 -24.63 39.92 1.89
CA SER A 80 -25.18 40.72 0.79
C SER A 80 -25.54 39.91 -0.46
N GLN A 81 -25.13 38.63 -0.56
CA GLN A 81 -25.32 37.86 -1.79
C GLN A 81 -26.74 37.31 -1.95
N LYS A 82 -27.26 37.44 -3.18
CA LYS A 82 -28.50 36.79 -3.63
C LYS A 82 -28.23 35.33 -3.98
N ALA A 83 -29.21 34.45 -3.77
CA ALA A 83 -29.07 33.01 -4.04
C ALA A 83 -28.78 32.66 -5.52
N ASP A 84 -29.21 33.49 -6.48
CA ASP A 84 -28.93 33.27 -7.92
C ASP A 84 -27.45 33.53 -8.29
N ASN A 85 -26.69 34.24 -7.44
CA ASN A 85 -25.26 34.51 -7.61
C ASN A 85 -24.41 33.40 -6.99
N ILE A 86 -24.61 32.15 -7.44
CA ILE A 86 -23.96 30.96 -6.88
C ILE A 86 -22.44 31.12 -6.80
N PHE A 87 -21.82 31.69 -7.84
CA PHE A 87 -20.38 31.88 -7.91
C PHE A 87 -19.82 32.87 -6.86
N ASP A 88 -20.51 33.98 -6.60
CA ASP A 88 -20.08 34.94 -5.58
C ASP A 88 -20.29 34.34 -4.19
N LEU A 89 -21.40 33.61 -4.02
CA LEU A 89 -21.75 32.95 -2.78
C LEU A 89 -20.72 31.87 -2.40
N THR A 90 -20.30 31.02 -3.33
CA THR A 90 -19.27 30.00 -3.03
C THR A 90 -17.92 30.61 -2.68
N TYR A 91 -17.56 31.73 -3.32
CA TYR A 91 -16.34 32.47 -2.96
C TYR A 91 -16.42 33.04 -1.55
N ALA A 92 -17.55 33.67 -1.21
CA ALA A 92 -17.75 34.26 0.11
C ALA A 92 -17.80 33.20 1.23
N CYS A 93 -18.46 32.07 0.99
CA CYS A 93 -18.48 30.95 1.93
C CYS A 93 -17.07 30.37 2.17
N GLN A 94 -16.24 30.28 1.13
CA GLN A 94 -14.87 29.78 1.28
C GLN A 94 -14.04 30.74 2.12
N GLN A 95 -14.11 32.04 1.83
CA GLN A 95 -13.38 33.06 2.61
C GLN A 95 -13.78 33.04 4.09
N ALA A 96 -15.07 32.83 4.39
CA ALA A 96 -15.55 32.67 5.76
C ALA A 96 -14.93 31.44 6.45
N THR A 97 -14.96 30.29 5.77
CA THR A 97 -14.44 29.02 6.29
C THR A 97 -12.92 29.06 6.48
N GLU A 98 -12.19 29.63 5.53
CA GLU A 98 -10.73 29.80 5.60
C GLU A 98 -10.33 30.74 6.72
N LEU A 99 -11.06 31.85 6.91
CA LEU A 99 -10.79 32.80 7.99
C LEU A 99 -11.00 32.18 9.37
N TRP A 100 -12.03 31.35 9.53
CA TRP A 100 -12.24 30.58 10.77
C TRP A 100 -11.10 29.60 11.05
N LYS A 101 -10.65 28.89 10.02
CA LYS A 101 -9.51 27.95 10.14
C LYS A 101 -8.19 28.67 10.45
N ASP A 102 -7.95 29.82 9.82
CA ASP A 102 -6.75 30.63 10.08
C ASP A 102 -6.77 31.20 11.50
N PHE A 103 -7.94 31.66 11.98
CA PHE A 103 -8.13 32.08 13.35
C PHE A 103 -7.80 30.96 14.34
N GLN A 104 -8.35 29.75 14.16
CA GLN A 104 -8.06 28.61 15.04
C GLN A 104 -6.56 28.26 15.08
N ASN A 105 -5.90 28.22 13.92
CA ASN A 105 -4.50 27.85 13.84
C ASN A 105 -3.56 28.88 14.48
N ARG A 106 -3.85 30.18 14.30
CA ARG A 106 -2.98 31.25 14.82
C ARG A 106 -3.17 31.51 16.32
N THR A 107 -4.35 31.23 16.87
CA THR A 107 -4.70 31.59 18.25
C THR A 107 -4.58 30.45 19.25
N ARG A 108 -4.62 29.19 18.80
CA ARG A 108 -4.53 28.00 19.66
C ARG A 108 -3.33 28.00 20.63
N PRO A 109 -2.09 28.33 20.22
CA PRO A 109 -0.94 28.35 21.14
C PRO A 109 -1.10 29.32 22.32
N PHE A 110 -1.84 30.42 22.15
CA PHE A 110 -2.05 31.42 23.21
C PHE A 110 -3.11 30.98 24.21
N HIS A 111 -4.18 30.33 23.73
CA HIS A 111 -5.18 29.74 24.61
C HIS A 111 -4.59 28.63 25.49
N ASP A 112 -3.77 27.76 24.88
CA ASP A 112 -3.08 26.68 25.59
C ASP A 112 -2.13 27.26 26.66
N LEU A 113 -1.39 28.34 26.34
CA LEU A 113 -0.48 29.01 27.27
C LEU A 113 -1.20 29.63 28.49
N ILE A 114 -2.38 30.23 28.30
CA ILE A 114 -3.16 30.79 29.41
C ILE A 114 -3.69 29.66 30.30
N THR A 115 -4.15 28.57 29.69
CA THR A 115 -4.66 27.39 30.39
C THR A 115 -3.57 26.76 31.26
N GLU A 116 -2.39 26.51 30.67
CA GLU A 116 -1.21 26.01 31.39
C GLU A 116 -0.79 26.97 32.52
N SER A 117 -0.81 28.28 32.27
CA SER A 117 -0.49 29.31 33.28
C SER A 117 -1.47 29.29 34.46
N ASN A 118 -2.77 29.04 34.22
CA ASN A 118 -3.76 28.90 35.30
C ASN A 118 -3.55 27.62 36.13
N GLU A 119 -3.22 26.50 35.48
CA GLU A 119 -2.87 25.25 36.17
C GLU A 119 -1.62 25.43 37.04
N GLU A 120 -0.61 26.14 36.53
CA GLU A 120 0.59 26.50 37.28
C GLU A 120 0.27 27.39 38.49
N ILE A 121 -0.62 28.39 38.34
CA ILE A 121 -1.07 29.22 39.47
C ILE A 121 -1.70 28.34 40.56
N ALA A 122 -2.59 27.42 40.18
CA ALA A 122 -3.23 26.50 41.13
C ALA A 122 -2.21 25.57 41.83
N ARG A 123 -1.18 25.13 41.10
CA ARG A 123 -0.06 24.37 41.66
C ARG A 123 0.71 25.19 42.70
N TYR A 124 1.01 26.45 42.40
CA TYR A 124 1.70 27.34 43.34
C TYR A 124 0.82 27.72 44.54
N ASP A 125 -0.49 27.88 44.39
CA ASP A 125 -1.41 28.09 45.53
C ASP A 125 -1.37 26.89 46.49
N SER A 126 -1.36 25.67 45.95
CA SER A 126 -1.20 24.45 46.75
C SER A 126 0.16 24.40 47.45
N LEU A 127 1.25 24.73 46.74
CA LEU A 127 2.60 24.78 47.31
C LEU A 127 2.73 25.83 48.43
N ILE A 128 2.17 27.02 48.22
CA ILE A 128 2.14 28.10 49.21
C ILE A 128 1.39 27.65 50.46
N ASN A 129 0.25 26.96 50.31
CA ASN A 129 -0.52 26.42 51.44
C ASN A 129 0.28 25.39 52.25
N VAL A 130 0.97 24.46 51.57
CA VAL A 130 1.82 23.46 52.25
C VAL A 130 2.99 24.12 52.98
N LEU A 131 3.68 25.06 52.34
CA LEU A 131 4.78 25.78 52.96
C LEU A 131 4.28 26.63 54.13
N SER A 132 3.16 27.33 53.99
CA SER A 132 2.59 28.23 55.01
C SER A 132 2.15 27.49 56.28
N THR A 133 1.59 26.29 56.13
CA THR A 133 1.06 25.46 57.23
C THR A 133 2.05 24.44 57.80
N MET A 134 3.26 24.34 57.22
CA MET A 134 4.30 23.40 57.66
C MET A 134 4.66 23.57 59.15
N TYR A 135 4.72 22.45 59.89
CA TYR A 135 5.05 22.44 61.32
C TYR A 135 6.50 22.92 61.58
N THR A 136 6.65 24.04 62.28
CA THR A 136 7.96 24.73 62.43
C THR A 136 8.72 24.42 63.71
N PHE A 137 8.07 23.82 64.72
CA PHE A 137 8.68 23.58 66.02
C PHE A 137 9.83 22.55 65.95
N GLY A 138 9.73 21.56 65.06
CA GLY A 138 10.76 20.52 64.85
C GLY A 138 11.85 20.87 63.82
N LEU A 139 11.84 22.07 63.23
CA LEU A 139 12.76 22.43 62.14
C LEU A 139 14.06 23.07 62.65
N THR A 140 15.20 22.70 62.04
CA THR A 140 16.48 23.40 62.27
C THR A 140 16.44 24.83 61.74
N ALA A 141 17.31 25.72 62.25
CA ALA A 141 17.37 27.12 61.81
C ALA A 141 17.52 27.26 60.27
N ARG A 142 18.35 26.42 59.65
CA ARG A 142 18.54 26.41 58.19
C ARG A 142 17.27 25.99 57.44
N MET A 143 16.53 24.99 57.92
CA MET A 143 15.27 24.56 57.31
C MET A 143 14.17 25.63 57.44
N LYS A 144 14.13 26.37 58.55
CA LYS A 144 13.23 27.53 58.71
C LYS A 144 13.54 28.62 57.68
N THR A 145 14.82 28.92 57.47
CA THR A 145 15.26 29.88 56.44
C THR A 145 14.91 29.39 55.04
N ASP A 146 15.24 28.15 54.68
CA ASP A 146 14.96 27.60 53.34
C ASP A 146 13.45 27.55 53.06
N ARG A 147 12.63 27.15 54.04
CA ARG A 147 11.17 27.21 53.96
C ARG A 147 10.66 28.62 53.72
N ASN A 148 11.16 29.62 54.46
CA ASN A 148 10.72 31.01 54.31
C ASN A 148 11.12 31.58 52.94
N VAL A 149 12.31 31.25 52.45
CA VAL A 149 12.76 31.63 51.10
C VAL A 149 11.88 30.97 50.03
N CYS A 150 11.59 29.67 50.17
CA CYS A 150 10.69 28.96 49.25
C CYS A 150 9.28 29.58 49.25
N LEU A 151 8.74 29.90 50.43
CA LEU A 151 7.42 30.52 50.55
C LEU A 151 7.39 31.88 49.84
N THR A 152 8.37 32.74 50.09
CA THR A 152 8.47 34.06 49.44
C THR A 152 8.61 33.94 47.93
N LEU A 153 9.45 33.01 47.44
CA LEU A 153 9.62 32.77 46.01
C LEU A 153 8.35 32.21 45.36
N ALA A 154 7.67 31.26 46.00
CA ALA A 154 6.42 30.69 45.51
C ALA A 154 5.30 31.75 45.42
N VAL A 155 5.16 32.60 46.44
CA VAL A 155 4.23 33.74 46.43
C VAL A 155 4.57 34.73 45.30
N SER A 156 5.86 35.03 45.12
CA SER A 156 6.32 35.93 44.05
C SER A 156 6.07 35.36 42.66
N ILE A 157 6.40 34.08 42.41
CA ILE A 157 6.13 33.41 41.13
C ILE A 157 4.63 33.36 40.85
N ARG A 158 3.81 32.97 41.84
CA ARG A 158 2.35 32.97 41.68
C ARG A 158 1.83 34.36 41.33
N ARG A 159 2.36 35.41 41.97
CA ARG A 159 2.00 36.80 41.67
C ARG A 159 2.40 37.19 40.24
N MET A 160 3.61 36.88 39.79
CA MET A 160 4.06 37.16 38.43
C MET A 160 3.23 36.42 37.37
N LEU A 161 2.89 35.14 37.62
CA LEU A 161 2.00 34.36 36.75
C LEU A 161 0.61 34.99 36.69
N LYS A 162 0.07 35.41 37.84
CA LYS A 162 -1.23 36.08 37.90
C LYS A 162 -1.22 37.44 37.20
N GLU A 163 -0.22 38.29 37.45
CA GLU A 163 -0.07 39.58 36.77
C GLU A 163 0.05 39.41 35.25
N ARG A 164 0.76 38.36 34.79
CA ARG A 164 0.82 38.00 33.38
C ARG A 164 -0.54 37.56 32.84
N ASN A 165 -1.29 36.72 33.55
CA ASN A 165 -2.64 36.30 33.13
C ASN A 165 -3.63 37.46 33.14
N ASP A 166 -3.53 38.36 34.12
CA ASP A 166 -4.35 39.58 34.19
C ASP A 166 -4.04 40.48 32.98
N SER A 167 -2.79 40.55 32.53
CA SER A 167 -2.41 41.26 31.29
C SER A 167 -3.00 40.64 30.00
N TYR A 168 -3.42 39.37 30.05
CA TYR A 168 -4.09 38.67 28.94
C TYR A 168 -5.62 38.81 28.96
N GLN A 169 -6.23 39.40 30.00
CA GLN A 169 -7.69 39.50 30.10
C GLN A 169 -8.33 40.24 28.92
N GLU A 170 -7.74 41.35 28.50
CA GLU A 170 -8.20 42.09 27.32
C GLU A 170 -8.11 41.23 26.05
N TYR A 171 -7.02 40.48 25.89
CA TYR A 171 -6.87 39.52 24.78
C TYR A 171 -7.96 38.44 24.80
N ILE A 172 -8.26 37.85 25.97
CA ILE A 172 -9.30 36.80 26.09
C ILE A 172 -10.66 37.34 25.65
N GLN A 173 -10.99 38.58 26.04
CA GLN A 173 -12.25 39.21 25.63
C GLN A 173 -12.32 39.40 24.11
N TYR A 174 -11.27 39.94 23.49
CA TYR A 174 -11.19 40.08 22.04
C TYR A 174 -11.19 38.73 21.31
N TYR A 175 -10.51 37.74 21.86
CA TYR A 175 -10.46 36.38 21.33
C TYR A 175 -11.86 35.75 21.31
N GLU A 176 -12.57 35.73 22.45
CA GLU A 176 -13.90 35.15 22.54
C GLU A 176 -14.92 35.91 21.66
N TYR A 177 -14.81 37.24 21.57
CA TYR A 177 -15.63 38.02 20.65
C TYR A 177 -15.41 37.60 19.19
N ASN A 178 -14.15 37.56 18.72
CA ASN A 178 -13.82 37.15 17.36
C ASN A 178 -14.21 35.69 17.10
N ARG A 179 -14.00 34.81 18.10
CA ARG A 179 -14.37 33.40 18.03
C ARG A 179 -15.86 33.23 17.79
N HIS A 180 -16.70 33.89 18.58
CA HIS A 180 -18.16 33.81 18.42
C HIS A 180 -18.62 34.33 17.05
N GLN A 181 -18.09 35.47 16.61
CA GLN A 181 -18.43 36.06 15.31
C GLN A 181 -18.01 35.15 14.14
N LEU A 182 -16.77 34.67 14.15
CA LEU A 182 -16.25 33.79 13.09
C LEU A 182 -16.93 32.42 13.09
N GLN A 183 -17.26 31.88 14.27
CA GLN A 183 -18.01 30.63 14.37
C GLN A 183 -19.42 30.76 13.79
N ALA A 184 -20.12 31.86 14.09
CA ALA A 184 -21.44 32.14 13.50
C ALA A 184 -21.35 32.33 11.98
N LEU A 185 -20.32 33.04 11.52
CA LEU A 185 -20.04 33.26 10.10
C LEU A 185 -19.76 31.93 9.37
N ASP A 186 -18.90 31.07 9.91
CA ASP A 186 -18.60 29.73 9.38
C ASP A 186 -19.85 28.83 9.37
N THR A 187 -20.64 28.86 10.45
CA THR A 187 -21.89 28.09 10.53
C THR A 187 -22.86 28.51 9.42
N TYR A 188 -23.02 29.81 9.19
CA TYR A 188 -23.85 30.31 8.10
C TYR A 188 -23.28 29.96 6.72
N ALA A 189 -21.95 30.06 6.54
CA ALA A 189 -21.29 29.65 5.31
C ALA A 189 -21.51 28.16 4.99
N GLN A 190 -21.44 27.29 6.00
CA GLN A 190 -21.74 25.86 5.87
C GLN A 190 -23.20 25.61 5.49
N GLN A 191 -24.15 26.29 6.12
CA GLN A 191 -25.56 26.20 5.73
C GLN A 191 -25.77 26.62 4.27
N ARG A 192 -25.13 27.72 3.84
CA ARG A 192 -25.19 28.15 2.44
C ARG A 192 -24.53 27.16 1.49
N TYR A 193 -23.47 26.49 1.89
CA TYR A 193 -22.88 25.41 1.10
C TYR A 193 -23.84 24.23 0.90
N GLU A 194 -24.60 23.85 1.93
CA GLU A 194 -25.63 22.81 1.81
C GLU A 194 -26.74 23.21 0.83
N GLU A 195 -27.18 24.48 0.87
CA GLU A 195 -28.15 25.01 -0.10
C GLU A 195 -27.60 24.97 -1.54
N ILE A 196 -26.34 25.37 -1.74
CA ILE A 196 -25.66 25.30 -3.04
C ILE A 196 -25.57 23.85 -3.51
N GLN A 197 -25.18 22.93 -2.63
CA GLN A 197 -25.11 21.50 -2.95
C GLN A 197 -26.50 20.96 -3.35
N ALA A 198 -27.54 21.32 -2.62
CA ALA A 198 -28.92 20.95 -2.97
C ALA A 198 -29.33 21.52 -4.34
N SER A 199 -28.93 22.75 -4.67
CA SER A 199 -29.20 23.36 -5.98
C SER A 199 -28.45 22.69 -7.15
N ILE A 200 -27.27 22.11 -6.90
CA ILE A 200 -26.47 21.44 -7.92
C ILE A 200 -26.96 20.00 -8.15
N PHE A 201 -27.31 19.27 -7.08
CA PHE A 201 -27.53 17.82 -7.13
C PHE A 201 -28.96 17.33 -6.86
N ALA A 202 -29.79 18.09 -6.12
CA ALA A 202 -31.08 17.58 -5.62
C ALA A 202 -32.29 18.32 -6.22
N ASN A 203 -32.22 19.65 -6.32
CA ASN A 203 -33.28 20.48 -6.87
C ASN A 203 -32.92 20.85 -8.31
N GLY A 204 -33.43 20.07 -9.27
CA GLY A 204 -33.41 20.50 -10.66
C GLY A 204 -34.15 21.83 -10.79
N SER A 205 -33.50 22.83 -11.41
CA SER A 205 -34.23 24.01 -11.88
C SER A 205 -35.36 23.58 -12.84
N ASP A 206 -36.30 24.47 -13.13
CA ASP A 206 -37.33 24.16 -14.13
C ASP A 206 -36.68 23.58 -15.40
N ASN A 207 -37.21 22.45 -15.92
CA ASN A 207 -36.77 21.85 -17.18
C ASN A 207 -36.47 22.93 -18.21
N TYR A 208 -35.39 22.82 -18.97
CA TYR A 208 -34.94 23.89 -19.87
C TYR A 208 -36.03 24.36 -20.85
N ILE A 209 -36.89 23.45 -21.31
CA ILE A 209 -38.05 23.76 -22.16
C ILE A 209 -39.08 24.63 -21.42
N LYS A 210 -39.34 24.36 -20.15
CA LYS A 210 -40.22 25.15 -19.29
C LYS A 210 -39.58 26.51 -18.97
N PHE A 211 -38.27 26.53 -18.73
CA PHE A 211 -37.49 27.76 -18.59
C PHE A 211 -37.66 28.66 -19.83
N LEU A 212 -37.49 28.11 -21.04
CA LEU A 212 -37.67 28.83 -22.31
C LEU A 212 -39.10 29.37 -22.49
N LYS A 213 -40.14 28.62 -22.10
CA LYS A 213 -41.54 29.11 -22.15
C LYS A 213 -41.77 30.32 -21.24
N THR A 214 -41.08 30.37 -20.10
CA THR A 214 -41.11 31.52 -19.17
C THR A 214 -40.01 32.55 -19.42
N ALA A 215 -39.19 32.37 -20.47
CA ALA A 215 -38.02 33.20 -20.73
C ALA A 215 -38.37 34.68 -20.94
N PRO A 216 -39.45 35.10 -21.63
CA PRO A 216 -39.73 36.52 -21.83
C PRO A 216 -39.88 37.28 -20.50
N TYR A 217 -40.53 36.66 -19.51
CA TYR A 217 -40.70 37.22 -18.17
C TYR A 217 -39.39 37.19 -17.37
N ARG A 218 -38.65 36.08 -17.40
CA ARG A 218 -37.37 35.94 -16.68
C ARG A 218 -36.27 36.82 -17.27
N ILE A 219 -36.21 37.01 -18.58
CA ILE A 219 -35.22 37.84 -19.27
C ILE A 219 -35.32 39.30 -18.78
N SER A 220 -36.52 39.80 -18.49
CA SER A 220 -36.69 41.14 -17.90
C SER A 220 -36.01 41.26 -16.52
N HIS A 221 -36.23 40.28 -15.62
CA HIS A 221 -35.55 40.20 -14.32
C HIS A 221 -34.04 39.90 -14.43
N MET A 222 -33.63 39.14 -15.44
CA MET A 222 -32.22 38.90 -15.72
C MET A 222 -31.56 40.19 -16.17
N ASN A 223 -32.18 40.97 -17.06
CA ASN A 223 -31.64 42.25 -17.52
C ASN A 223 -31.49 43.25 -16.37
N SER A 224 -32.44 43.32 -15.43
CA SER A 224 -32.28 44.15 -14.23
C SER A 224 -31.13 43.68 -13.35
N SER A 225 -30.99 42.36 -13.15
CA SER A 225 -29.90 41.77 -12.35
C SER A 225 -28.52 41.95 -13.01
N LEU A 226 -28.47 41.86 -14.34
CA LEU A 226 -27.26 42.06 -15.15
C LEU A 226 -26.88 43.55 -15.15
N SER A 227 -27.86 44.44 -15.24
CA SER A 227 -27.64 45.88 -15.10
C SER A 227 -27.13 46.23 -13.70
N GLU A 228 -27.76 45.72 -12.63
CA GLU A 228 -27.33 45.96 -11.25
C GLU A 228 -25.88 45.51 -11.00
N LYS A 229 -25.48 44.37 -11.57
CA LYS A 229 -24.14 43.79 -11.37
C LYS A 229 -23.07 44.36 -12.29
N TYR A 230 -23.42 44.63 -13.56
CA TYR A 230 -22.45 44.97 -14.60
C TYR A 230 -22.47 46.44 -15.05
N THR A 231 -23.28 47.29 -14.42
CA THR A 231 -23.19 48.74 -14.65
C THR A 231 -22.10 49.36 -13.76
N PRO A 232 -21.13 50.10 -14.34
CA PRO A 232 -20.08 50.71 -13.56
C PRO A 232 -20.65 51.83 -12.69
N GLN A 233 -20.61 51.65 -11.37
CA GLN A 233 -21.00 52.69 -10.42
C GLN A 233 -19.86 53.68 -10.23
N SER A 234 -20.11 54.98 -10.44
CA SER A 234 -19.09 56.04 -10.27
C SER A 234 -18.85 56.42 -8.80
N VAL A 235 -19.78 56.07 -7.90
CA VAL A 235 -19.80 56.52 -6.50
C VAL A 235 -18.91 55.66 -5.60
N VAL A 236 -18.73 54.36 -5.91
CA VAL A 236 -17.99 53.41 -5.07
C VAL A 236 -16.91 52.73 -5.90
N ARG A 237 -15.67 52.69 -5.39
CA ARG A 237 -14.57 51.96 -6.03
C ARG A 237 -14.62 50.49 -5.59
N SER A 238 -15.09 49.61 -6.47
CA SER A 238 -15.07 48.16 -6.25
C SER A 238 -13.93 47.51 -7.05
N GLN A 239 -13.21 46.57 -6.43
CA GLN A 239 -12.25 45.70 -7.11
C GLN A 239 -12.92 44.66 -8.03
N TRP A 240 -14.24 44.50 -7.89
CA TRP A 240 -15.09 43.57 -8.64
C TRP A 240 -15.94 44.30 -9.69
N ASP A 241 -15.62 45.57 -9.97
CA ASP A 241 -16.29 46.36 -11.01
C ASP A 241 -15.97 45.83 -12.41
N VAL A 242 -16.91 46.02 -13.34
CA VAL A 242 -16.83 45.60 -14.75
C VAL A 242 -15.61 46.16 -15.46
N ARG A 243 -15.12 47.33 -15.03
CA ARG A 243 -13.88 47.90 -15.57
C ARG A 243 -12.71 46.95 -15.39
N TRP A 244 -12.56 46.33 -14.22
CA TRP A 244 -11.50 45.35 -13.97
C TRP A 244 -11.67 44.09 -14.82
N ILE A 245 -12.91 43.62 -14.98
CA ILE A 245 -13.23 42.46 -15.84
C ILE A 245 -12.85 42.77 -17.29
N ILE A 246 -13.30 43.90 -17.85
CA ILE A 246 -13.00 44.31 -19.23
C ILE A 246 -11.51 44.51 -19.42
N THR A 247 -10.83 45.21 -18.49
CA THR A 247 -9.38 45.40 -18.56
C THR A 247 -8.65 44.07 -18.55
N LEU A 248 -9.04 43.13 -17.67
CA LEU A 248 -8.43 41.81 -17.60
C LEU A 248 -8.61 41.03 -18.92
N PHE A 249 -9.83 40.95 -19.47
CA PHE A 249 -10.08 40.23 -20.72
C PHE A 249 -9.41 40.89 -21.93
N SER A 250 -9.38 42.22 -21.98
CA SER A 250 -8.63 42.97 -23.01
C SER A 250 -7.13 42.69 -22.90
N MET A 251 -6.59 42.70 -21.68
CA MET A 251 -5.20 42.37 -21.39
C MET A 251 -4.87 40.93 -21.84
N ILE A 252 -5.70 39.96 -21.47
CA ILE A 252 -5.57 38.55 -21.88
C ILE A 252 -5.54 38.42 -23.41
N LEU A 253 -6.45 39.08 -24.12
CA LEU A 253 -6.52 39.02 -25.58
C LEU A 253 -5.26 39.61 -26.22
N VAL A 254 -4.82 40.77 -25.76
CA VAL A 254 -3.62 41.45 -26.27
C VAL A 254 -2.37 40.60 -26.01
N TYR A 255 -2.14 40.16 -24.77
CA TYR A 255 -0.96 39.37 -24.43
C TYR A 255 -0.99 37.96 -25.02
N GLY A 256 -2.17 37.37 -25.22
CA GLY A 256 -2.34 36.12 -25.95
C GLY A 256 -1.89 36.25 -27.42
N LEU A 257 -2.30 37.33 -28.10
CA LEU A 257 -1.87 37.61 -29.47
C LEU A 257 -0.35 37.88 -29.56
N ILE A 258 0.20 38.64 -28.60
CA ILE A 258 1.64 38.90 -28.49
C ILE A 258 2.41 37.59 -28.31
N ALA A 259 1.95 36.71 -27.42
CA ALA A 259 2.58 35.41 -27.19
C ALA A 259 2.61 34.56 -28.47
N ILE A 260 1.51 34.49 -29.21
CA ILE A 260 1.45 33.77 -30.49
C ILE A 260 2.41 34.38 -31.51
N PHE A 261 2.42 35.71 -31.63
CA PHE A 261 3.28 36.42 -32.57
C PHE A 261 4.77 36.22 -32.28
N ILE A 262 5.20 36.38 -31.02
CA ILE A 262 6.59 36.20 -30.59
C ILE A 262 7.06 34.76 -30.86
N ASN A 263 6.27 33.75 -30.52
CA ASN A 263 6.66 32.35 -30.73
C ASN A 263 6.66 31.97 -32.21
N TYR A 264 5.72 32.49 -32.99
CA TYR A 264 5.70 32.30 -34.44
C TYR A 264 6.98 32.88 -35.08
N MET A 265 7.38 34.10 -34.72
CA MET A 265 8.63 34.72 -35.19
C MET A 265 9.87 33.96 -34.71
N SER A 266 9.92 33.58 -33.44
CA SER A 266 11.07 32.88 -32.84
C SER A 266 11.32 31.53 -33.49
N ILE A 267 10.27 30.73 -33.69
CA ILE A 267 10.39 29.41 -34.34
C ILE A 267 10.74 29.57 -35.83
N ARG A 268 10.17 30.57 -36.52
CA ARG A 268 10.53 30.86 -37.92
C ARG A 268 12.01 31.18 -38.05
N PHE A 269 12.57 31.99 -37.15
CA PHE A 269 13.99 32.36 -37.13
C PHE A 269 14.90 31.18 -36.74
N LEU A 270 14.51 30.38 -35.74
CA LEU A 270 15.29 29.25 -35.27
C LEU A 270 15.36 28.13 -36.33
N VAL A 271 14.26 27.89 -37.06
CA VAL A 271 14.22 26.95 -38.19
C VAL A 271 15.16 27.40 -39.30
N THR A 272 15.14 28.67 -39.73
CA THR A 272 16.06 29.15 -40.78
C THR A 272 17.53 29.10 -40.36
N LYS A 273 17.84 29.22 -39.06
CA LYS A 273 19.22 29.14 -38.55
C LYS A 273 19.71 27.70 -38.41
N VAL A 274 18.88 26.77 -37.94
CA VAL A 274 19.22 25.35 -37.76
C VAL A 274 19.27 24.59 -39.10
N MET A 275 18.47 25.00 -40.09
CA MET A 275 18.49 24.47 -41.47
C MET A 275 19.81 24.73 -42.22
N LYS A 276 20.66 25.65 -41.75
CA LYS A 276 21.98 25.93 -42.35
C LYS A 276 23.07 24.94 -41.91
N THR A 277 22.75 23.94 -41.08
CA THR A 277 23.73 22.97 -40.56
C THR A 277 23.40 21.56 -41.10
N ASP A 278 24.30 20.97 -41.89
CA ASP A 278 24.11 19.67 -42.59
C ASP A 278 23.73 18.48 -41.68
N ARG A 279 23.97 18.57 -40.36
CA ARG A 279 23.63 17.51 -39.40
C ARG A 279 22.12 17.30 -39.16
N PHE A 280 21.24 18.18 -39.65
CA PHE A 280 19.82 18.21 -39.24
C PHE A 280 18.80 17.86 -40.31
N GLU A 281 19.20 17.54 -41.54
CA GLU A 281 18.29 17.37 -42.69
C GLU A 281 17.19 16.30 -42.45
N GLN A 282 17.56 15.13 -41.91
CA GLN A 282 16.61 14.03 -41.67
C GLN A 282 15.68 14.28 -40.45
N LYS A 283 16.15 14.98 -39.41
CA LYS A 283 15.31 15.39 -38.25
C LYS A 283 14.44 16.61 -38.56
N SER A 284 14.81 17.39 -39.58
CA SER A 284 14.11 18.60 -39.99
C SER A 284 12.70 18.32 -40.53
N HIS A 285 12.52 17.25 -41.32
CA HIS A 285 11.20 16.88 -41.86
C HIS A 285 10.18 16.52 -40.76
N ALA A 286 10.59 15.76 -39.74
CA ALA A 286 9.74 15.44 -38.60
C ALA A 286 9.41 16.67 -37.74
N PHE A 287 10.37 17.59 -37.58
CA PHE A 287 10.18 18.85 -36.87
C PHE A 287 9.22 19.80 -37.62
N LEU A 288 9.38 19.93 -38.94
CA LEU A 288 8.51 20.75 -39.79
C LEU A 288 7.05 20.27 -39.79
N ALA A 289 6.84 18.96 -39.80
CA ALA A 289 5.49 18.38 -39.73
C ALA A 289 4.77 18.72 -38.40
N LYS A 290 5.53 18.90 -37.30
CA LYS A 290 5.02 19.24 -35.97
C LYS A 290 5.05 20.74 -35.64
N ARG A 291 5.49 21.62 -36.56
CA ARG A 291 5.76 23.04 -36.27
C ARG A 291 4.58 23.76 -35.60
N THR A 292 3.37 23.53 -36.09
CA THR A 292 2.17 24.23 -35.59
C THR A 292 1.90 23.85 -34.14
N CYS A 293 2.05 22.57 -33.79
CA CYS A 293 1.89 22.08 -32.43
C CYS A 293 2.96 22.66 -31.49
N ILE A 294 4.21 22.77 -31.97
CA ILE A 294 5.32 23.38 -31.23
C ILE A 294 5.04 24.87 -30.97
N ILE A 295 4.58 25.62 -31.98
CA ILE A 295 4.22 27.03 -31.86
C ILE A 295 3.07 27.21 -30.86
N MET A 296 2.02 26.38 -30.95
CA MET A 296 0.89 26.43 -30.03
C MET A 296 1.33 26.14 -28.58
N LEU A 297 2.11 25.08 -28.37
CA LEU A 297 2.65 24.76 -27.04
C LEU A 297 3.50 25.89 -26.47
N ALA A 298 4.44 26.42 -27.26
CA ALA A 298 5.30 27.53 -26.86
C ALA A 298 4.46 28.79 -26.52
N SER A 299 3.43 29.07 -27.32
CA SER A 299 2.51 30.20 -27.10
C SER A 299 1.75 30.07 -25.78
N VAL A 300 1.23 28.87 -25.48
CA VAL A 300 0.53 28.59 -24.22
C VAL A 300 1.48 28.74 -23.02
N VAL A 301 2.72 28.24 -23.12
CA VAL A 301 3.72 28.37 -22.06
C VAL A 301 4.10 29.85 -21.84
N THR A 302 4.37 30.60 -22.90
CA THR A 302 4.67 32.04 -22.75
C THR A 302 3.50 32.84 -22.20
N PHE A 303 2.27 32.51 -22.61
CA PHE A 303 1.07 33.15 -22.08
C PHE A 303 0.90 32.83 -20.58
N SER A 304 1.20 31.60 -20.16
CA SER A 304 1.22 31.22 -18.73
C SER A 304 2.23 32.04 -17.93
N ILE A 305 3.44 32.26 -18.46
CA ILE A 305 4.46 33.10 -17.81
C ILE A 305 3.96 34.54 -17.65
N ILE A 306 3.33 35.10 -18.69
CA ILE A 306 2.74 36.45 -18.63
C ILE A 306 1.66 36.51 -17.54
N LEU A 307 0.77 35.51 -17.44
CA LEU A 307 -0.24 35.47 -16.38
C LEU A 307 0.37 35.41 -14.97
N VAL A 308 1.47 34.68 -14.77
CA VAL A 308 2.20 34.68 -13.48
C VAL A 308 2.75 36.08 -13.16
N ILE A 309 3.31 36.78 -14.15
CA ILE A 309 3.82 38.15 -13.96
C ILE A 309 2.68 39.10 -13.60
N ILE A 310 1.54 39.04 -14.30
CA ILE A 310 0.35 39.86 -14.00
C ILE A 310 -0.15 39.58 -12.57
N ARG A 311 -0.18 38.31 -12.17
CA ARG A 311 -0.57 37.89 -10.83
C ARG A 311 0.34 38.46 -9.74
N LEU A 312 1.65 38.53 -9.97
CA LEU A 312 2.61 39.07 -9.00
C LEU A 312 2.59 40.60 -8.92
N LEU A 313 2.27 41.29 -10.02
CA LEU A 313 2.27 42.74 -10.09
C LEU A 313 0.93 43.37 -9.67
N SER A 314 -0.18 42.62 -9.71
CA SER A 314 -1.51 43.17 -9.41
C SER A 314 -1.86 43.09 -7.92
N PRO A 315 -2.20 44.22 -7.27
CA PRO A 315 -2.64 44.23 -5.87
C PRO A 315 -4.13 43.85 -5.70
N SER A 316 -4.86 43.56 -6.78
CA SER A 316 -6.29 43.25 -6.74
C SER A 316 -6.55 41.76 -6.48
N ASN A 317 -7.37 41.45 -5.49
CA ASN A 317 -7.78 40.07 -5.17
C ASN A 317 -8.53 39.42 -6.35
N PHE A 318 -9.32 40.19 -7.10
CA PHE A 318 -10.03 39.71 -8.29
C PHE A 318 -9.04 39.23 -9.38
N VAL A 319 -8.04 40.05 -9.69
CA VAL A 319 -7.04 39.71 -10.71
C VAL A 319 -6.24 38.48 -10.30
N HIS A 320 -5.88 38.38 -9.01
CA HIS A 320 -5.18 37.22 -8.48
C HIS A 320 -6.00 35.93 -8.65
N MET A 321 -7.29 35.94 -8.29
CA MET A 321 -8.21 34.80 -8.47
C MET A 321 -8.34 34.43 -9.96
N ALA A 322 -8.63 35.41 -10.82
CA ALA A 322 -8.85 35.16 -12.24
C ALA A 322 -7.60 34.63 -12.97
N CYS A 323 -6.42 35.15 -12.64
CA CYS A 323 -5.15 34.62 -13.15
C CYS A 323 -4.91 33.18 -12.68
N SER A 324 -5.33 32.78 -11.47
CA SER A 324 -5.19 31.39 -11.00
C SER A 324 -6.00 30.42 -11.88
N LEU A 325 -7.28 30.73 -12.12
CA LEU A 325 -8.15 29.90 -12.97
C LEU A 325 -7.65 29.83 -14.43
N LEU A 326 -7.10 30.93 -14.94
CA LEU A 326 -6.49 30.95 -16.28
C LEU A 326 -5.20 30.14 -16.34
N LEU A 327 -4.39 30.13 -15.29
CA LEU A 327 -3.18 29.30 -15.23
C LEU A 327 -3.52 27.81 -15.21
N GLU A 328 -4.58 27.41 -14.52
CA GLU A 328 -5.08 26.03 -14.54
C GLU A 328 -5.53 25.62 -15.95
N TYR A 329 -6.24 26.52 -16.65
CA TYR A 329 -6.63 26.32 -18.04
C TYR A 329 -5.43 26.22 -19.00
N THR A 330 -4.45 27.11 -18.87
CA THR A 330 -3.27 27.09 -19.75
C THR A 330 -2.40 25.87 -19.48
N TRP A 331 -2.35 25.39 -18.25
CA TRP A 331 -1.71 24.12 -17.91
C TRP A 331 -2.39 22.95 -18.65
N MET A 332 -3.72 22.86 -18.60
CA MET A 332 -4.47 21.85 -19.36
C MET A 332 -4.14 21.92 -20.88
N LEU A 333 -4.13 23.11 -21.47
CA LEU A 333 -3.76 23.29 -22.87
C LEU A 333 -2.33 22.84 -23.17
N ALA A 334 -1.38 23.21 -22.31
CA ALA A 334 0.03 22.86 -22.47
C ALA A 334 0.21 21.33 -22.47
N VAL A 335 -0.47 20.64 -21.55
CA VAL A 335 -0.47 19.18 -21.46
C VAL A 335 -1.03 18.54 -22.73
N ILE A 336 -2.16 19.03 -23.25
CA ILE A 336 -2.75 18.50 -24.50
C ILE A 336 -1.73 18.60 -25.64
N PHE A 337 -1.16 19.78 -25.87
CA PHE A 337 -0.22 19.98 -26.97
C PHE A 337 1.11 19.23 -26.75
N ALA A 338 1.63 19.15 -25.53
CA ALA A 338 2.85 18.42 -25.22
C ALA A 338 2.68 16.90 -25.42
N SER A 339 1.55 16.35 -24.98
CA SER A 339 1.20 14.94 -25.17
C SER A 339 1.11 14.57 -26.65
N LEU A 340 0.41 15.39 -27.44
CA LEU A 340 0.28 15.18 -28.89
C LEU A 340 1.61 15.28 -29.64
N LEU A 341 2.48 16.22 -29.23
CA LEU A 341 3.80 16.39 -29.83
C LEU A 341 4.67 15.14 -29.66
N LEU A 342 4.57 14.44 -28.54
CA LEU A 342 5.38 13.26 -28.26
C LEU A 342 4.77 11.96 -28.83
N ARG A 343 3.45 11.78 -28.70
CA ARG A 343 2.75 10.54 -29.06
C ARG A 343 2.45 10.38 -30.56
N VAL A 344 2.06 11.47 -31.23
CA VAL A 344 1.45 11.39 -32.57
C VAL A 344 2.49 11.61 -33.67
N ASP A 345 2.38 10.88 -34.78
CA ASP A 345 3.23 11.08 -35.96
C ASP A 345 3.00 12.45 -36.61
N GLY A 346 4.05 13.01 -37.23
CA GLY A 346 4.04 14.39 -37.73
C GLY A 346 2.92 14.69 -38.73
N SER A 347 2.56 13.74 -39.60
CA SER A 347 1.50 13.90 -40.59
C SER A 347 0.09 13.87 -39.98
N GLN A 348 -0.11 13.13 -38.88
CA GLN A 348 -1.39 12.98 -38.19
C GLN A 348 -1.62 14.02 -37.09
N THR A 349 -0.54 14.68 -36.63
CA THR A 349 -0.58 15.67 -35.54
C THR A 349 -1.61 16.77 -35.82
N HIS A 350 -1.67 17.26 -37.07
CA HIS A 350 -2.58 18.33 -37.47
C HIS A 350 -4.07 17.97 -37.38
N ASN A 351 -4.39 16.73 -37.71
CA ASN A 351 -5.76 16.23 -37.65
C ASN A 351 -6.16 15.90 -36.20
N THR A 352 -5.18 15.45 -35.39
CA THR A 352 -5.44 14.99 -34.02
C THR A 352 -5.81 16.13 -33.08
N TYR A 353 -5.08 17.26 -33.08
CA TYR A 353 -5.44 18.37 -32.17
C TYR A 353 -6.80 19.02 -32.55
N ARG A 354 -7.25 18.93 -33.80
CA ARG A 354 -8.56 19.44 -34.25
C ARG A 354 -9.74 18.73 -33.59
N ILE A 355 -9.54 17.46 -33.20
CA ILE A 355 -10.56 16.69 -32.47
C ILE A 355 -10.74 17.21 -31.04
N TYR A 356 -9.75 17.90 -30.47
CA TYR A 356 -9.83 18.49 -29.13
C TYR A 356 -10.40 19.92 -29.11
N TYR A 357 -10.62 20.55 -30.27
CA TYR A 357 -11.10 21.94 -30.35
C TYR A 357 -12.43 22.21 -29.65
N PRO A 358 -13.50 21.39 -29.85
CA PRO A 358 -14.77 21.63 -29.16
C PRO A 358 -14.61 21.59 -27.64
N LEU A 359 -13.79 20.65 -27.12
CA LEU A 359 -13.48 20.57 -25.70
C LEU A 359 -12.75 21.78 -25.17
N ILE A 360 -11.72 22.23 -25.87
CA ILE A 360 -10.94 23.42 -25.51
C ILE A 360 -11.87 24.64 -25.41
N VAL A 361 -12.78 24.82 -26.38
CA VAL A 361 -13.72 25.94 -26.43
C VAL A 361 -14.75 25.88 -25.29
N VAL A 362 -15.36 24.72 -25.03
CA VAL A 362 -16.32 24.60 -23.92
C VAL A 362 -15.63 24.84 -22.58
N ALA A 363 -14.44 24.26 -22.35
CA ALA A 363 -13.69 24.46 -21.12
C ALA A 363 -13.34 25.94 -20.90
N PHE A 364 -12.88 26.64 -21.94
CA PHE A 364 -12.62 28.08 -21.86
C PHE A 364 -13.88 28.89 -21.56
N THR A 365 -15.00 28.52 -22.18
CA THR A 365 -16.29 29.19 -21.95
C THR A 365 -16.72 29.08 -20.49
N VAL A 366 -16.61 27.88 -19.91
CA VAL A 366 -16.97 27.65 -18.51
C VAL A 366 -16.08 28.46 -17.55
N ILE A 367 -14.77 28.50 -17.81
CA ILE A 367 -13.83 29.29 -17.01
C ILE A 367 -14.13 30.78 -17.15
N THR A 368 -14.52 31.23 -18.34
CA THR A 368 -14.98 32.60 -18.58
C THR A 368 -16.24 32.91 -17.77
N PHE A 369 -17.23 32.01 -17.73
CA PHE A 369 -18.44 32.18 -16.91
C PHE A 369 -18.10 32.33 -15.42
N ARG A 370 -17.12 31.57 -14.94
CA ARG A 370 -16.61 31.66 -13.57
C ARG A 370 -15.89 32.99 -13.30
N ILE A 371 -14.98 33.42 -14.17
CA ILE A 371 -14.22 34.68 -14.01
C ILE A 371 -15.15 35.89 -14.03
N VAL A 372 -16.16 35.88 -14.92
CA VAL A 372 -17.14 36.96 -15.04
C VAL A 372 -18.16 36.93 -13.89
N MET A 373 -18.27 35.81 -13.14
CA MET A 373 -19.27 35.58 -12.09
C MET A 373 -20.71 35.68 -12.64
N LEU A 374 -21.01 35.00 -13.75
CA LEU A 374 -22.34 35.05 -14.35
C LEU A 374 -23.44 34.49 -13.41
N PRO A 375 -24.56 35.21 -13.19
CA PRO A 375 -25.72 34.68 -12.49
C PRO A 375 -26.20 33.32 -13.02
N GLY A 376 -26.66 32.44 -12.12
CA GLY A 376 -27.02 31.06 -12.45
C GLY A 376 -28.15 30.94 -13.47
N SER A 377 -29.11 31.85 -13.42
CA SER A 377 -30.18 31.99 -14.41
C SER A 377 -29.66 32.24 -15.84
N ILE A 378 -28.58 33.03 -15.99
CA ILE A 378 -27.95 33.32 -17.30
C ILE A 378 -27.18 32.11 -17.80
N VAL A 379 -26.43 31.45 -16.92
CA VAL A 379 -25.73 30.21 -17.26
C VAL A 379 -26.74 29.16 -17.74
N THR A 380 -27.89 29.04 -17.07
CA THR A 380 -28.96 28.12 -17.43
C THR A 380 -29.57 28.41 -18.81
N LEU A 381 -29.60 29.68 -19.22
CA LEU A 381 -30.04 30.08 -20.57
C LEU A 381 -28.98 29.79 -21.64
N LEU A 382 -27.71 30.13 -21.38
CA LEU A 382 -26.65 30.14 -22.41
C LEU A 382 -25.94 28.80 -22.57
N PHE A 383 -25.81 28.01 -21.51
CA PHE A 383 -24.98 26.81 -21.52
C PHE A 383 -25.56 25.63 -22.32
N PRO A 384 -26.84 25.24 -22.20
CA PRO A 384 -27.41 24.15 -23.01
C PRO A 384 -27.29 24.32 -24.54
N PRO A 385 -27.60 25.48 -25.16
CA PRO A 385 -27.41 25.63 -26.60
C PRO A 385 -25.93 25.60 -26.99
N LEU A 386 -25.03 26.13 -26.14
CA LEU A 386 -23.60 26.04 -26.34
C LEU A 386 -23.10 24.58 -26.31
N LEU A 387 -23.59 23.76 -25.39
CA LEU A 387 -23.29 22.33 -25.35
C LEU A 387 -23.78 21.59 -26.59
N LEU A 388 -24.99 21.91 -27.08
CA LEU A 388 -25.53 21.30 -28.30
C LEU A 388 -24.63 21.59 -29.51
N VAL A 389 -24.24 22.85 -29.70
CA VAL A 389 -23.32 23.26 -30.78
C VAL A 389 -21.99 22.52 -30.69
N ASN A 390 -21.42 22.40 -29.50
CA ASN A 390 -20.15 21.72 -29.29
C ASN A 390 -20.25 20.19 -29.45
N ALA A 391 -21.36 19.57 -29.04
CA ALA A 391 -21.61 18.14 -29.27
C ALA A 391 -21.75 17.82 -30.76
N LEU A 392 -22.47 18.64 -31.52
CA LEU A 392 -22.56 18.52 -32.98
C LEU A 392 -21.20 18.76 -33.65
N TRP A 393 -20.46 19.76 -33.19
CA TRP A 393 -19.11 20.04 -33.70
C TRP A 393 -18.14 18.88 -33.43
N GLN A 394 -18.14 18.32 -32.22
CA GLN A 394 -17.35 17.15 -31.84
C GLN A 394 -17.72 15.93 -32.69
N THR A 395 -19.01 15.66 -32.88
CA THR A 395 -19.50 14.56 -33.72
C THR A 395 -19.00 14.69 -35.15
N ARG A 396 -19.10 15.90 -35.73
CA ARG A 396 -18.60 16.18 -37.09
C ARG A 396 -17.09 15.97 -37.20
N MET A 397 -16.31 16.36 -36.19
CA MET A 397 -14.86 16.16 -36.19
C MET A 397 -14.47 14.69 -36.10
N ILE A 398 -15.15 13.91 -35.24
CA ILE A 398 -14.92 12.47 -35.12
C ILE A 398 -15.23 11.77 -36.45
N CYS A 399 -16.38 12.04 -37.08
CA CYS A 399 -16.74 11.43 -38.36
C CYS A 399 -15.75 11.80 -39.48
N LYS A 400 -15.31 13.07 -39.54
CA LYS A 400 -14.40 13.55 -40.59
C LYS A 400 -12.98 12.97 -40.47
N TYR A 401 -12.50 12.76 -39.25
CA TYR A 401 -11.10 12.39 -38.97
C TYR A 401 -10.92 10.96 -38.44
N HIS A 402 -11.97 10.14 -38.45
CA HIS A 402 -11.98 8.77 -37.90
C HIS A 402 -10.79 7.90 -38.36
N GLY A 403 -10.43 7.94 -39.65
CA GLY A 403 -9.32 7.16 -40.22
C GLY A 403 -7.96 7.86 -40.20
N LEU A 404 -7.88 9.11 -39.77
CA LEU A 404 -6.69 9.97 -39.87
C LEU A 404 -6.03 10.27 -38.51
N VAL A 405 -6.59 9.73 -37.44
CA VAL A 405 -6.18 9.97 -36.05
C VAL A 405 -5.92 8.64 -35.33
N PRO A 406 -4.95 8.56 -34.41
CA PRO A 406 -4.71 7.35 -33.62
C PRO A 406 -5.96 6.87 -32.86
N ARG A 407 -6.14 5.55 -32.76
CA ARG A 407 -7.29 4.93 -32.07
C ARG A 407 -7.44 5.39 -30.61
N TYR A 408 -6.32 5.61 -29.93
CA TYR A 408 -6.33 6.07 -28.54
C TYR A 408 -6.98 7.46 -28.39
N ASP A 409 -6.57 8.43 -29.21
CA ASP A 409 -7.15 9.78 -29.26
C ASP A 409 -8.61 9.77 -29.71
N LEU A 410 -8.95 8.88 -30.63
CA LEU A 410 -10.33 8.69 -31.09
C LEU A 410 -11.22 8.17 -29.96
N ASN A 411 -10.75 7.22 -29.15
CA ASN A 411 -11.48 6.73 -27.98
C ASN A 411 -11.70 7.85 -26.96
N LEU A 412 -10.68 8.67 -26.68
CA LEU A 412 -10.82 9.85 -25.80
C LEU A 412 -11.85 10.85 -26.35
N ALA A 413 -11.90 11.03 -27.67
CA ALA A 413 -12.88 11.88 -28.31
C ALA A 413 -14.32 11.33 -28.20
N TYR A 414 -14.51 10.01 -28.32
CA TYR A 414 -15.79 9.36 -28.08
C TYR A 414 -16.24 9.48 -26.62
N PHE A 415 -15.33 9.28 -25.66
CA PHE A 415 -15.64 9.53 -24.24
C PHE A 415 -15.99 11.00 -23.98
N SER A 416 -15.27 11.93 -24.61
CA SER A 416 -15.61 13.36 -24.52
C SER A 416 -16.99 13.67 -25.08
N LEU A 417 -17.35 13.05 -26.22
CA LEU A 417 -18.69 13.18 -26.80
C LEU A 417 -19.76 12.60 -25.87
N PHE A 418 -19.49 11.45 -25.23
CA PHE A 418 -20.40 10.87 -24.24
C PHE A 418 -20.64 11.83 -23.06
N VAL A 419 -19.58 12.43 -22.52
CA VAL A 419 -19.72 13.43 -21.44
C VAL A 419 -20.48 14.67 -21.91
N PHE A 420 -20.25 15.13 -23.14
CA PHE A 420 -21.02 16.24 -23.72
C PHE A 420 -22.51 15.92 -23.83
N MET A 421 -22.86 14.73 -24.30
CA MET A 421 -24.25 14.29 -24.39
C MET A 421 -24.88 14.14 -23.02
N PHE A 422 -24.17 13.55 -22.06
CA PHE A 422 -24.64 13.43 -20.67
C PHE A 422 -24.87 14.81 -20.04
N SER A 423 -23.95 15.76 -20.25
CA SER A 423 -24.04 17.13 -19.74
C SER A 423 -25.19 17.89 -20.42
N LEU A 424 -25.39 17.70 -21.73
CA LEU A 424 -26.50 18.30 -22.47
C LEU A 424 -27.86 17.82 -21.92
N VAL A 425 -28.01 16.51 -21.73
CA VAL A 425 -29.24 15.90 -21.18
C VAL A 425 -29.48 16.39 -19.75
N SER A 426 -28.45 16.39 -18.90
CA SER A 426 -28.54 16.89 -17.53
C SER A 426 -28.96 18.37 -17.49
N SER A 427 -28.39 19.18 -18.38
CA SER A 427 -28.74 20.58 -18.53
C SER A 427 -30.18 20.80 -19.00
N TRP A 428 -30.75 19.90 -19.82
CA TRP A 428 -32.14 20.00 -20.28
C TRP A 428 -33.15 19.59 -19.22
N ILE A 429 -32.80 18.62 -18.37
CA ILE A 429 -33.61 18.19 -17.23
C ILE A 429 -33.67 19.27 -16.14
N GLY A 430 -32.72 20.22 -16.14
CA GLY A 430 -32.69 21.33 -15.17
C GLY A 430 -31.48 21.31 -14.24
N TYR A 431 -30.56 20.36 -14.41
CA TYR A 431 -29.29 20.28 -13.66
C TYR A 431 -28.15 20.96 -14.44
N THR A 432 -28.30 22.26 -14.71
CA THR A 432 -27.32 23.03 -15.51
C THR A 432 -25.97 23.15 -14.82
N MET A 433 -25.94 23.41 -13.51
CA MET A 433 -24.68 23.51 -12.74
C MET A 433 -23.96 22.16 -12.65
N LEU A 434 -24.71 21.06 -12.51
CA LEU A 434 -24.14 19.70 -12.59
C LEU A 434 -23.50 19.45 -13.96
N ALA A 435 -24.16 19.89 -15.04
CA ALA A 435 -23.60 19.78 -16.40
C ALA A 435 -22.30 20.58 -16.54
N VAL A 436 -22.25 21.81 -16.02
CA VAL A 436 -21.02 22.63 -16.03
C VAL A 436 -19.90 21.93 -15.26
N GLN A 437 -20.22 21.41 -14.06
CA GLN A 437 -19.28 20.66 -13.23
C GLN A 437 -18.75 19.40 -13.93
N GLY A 438 -19.62 18.66 -14.60
CA GLY A 438 -19.28 17.44 -15.35
C GLY A 438 -18.29 17.73 -16.49
N ILE A 439 -18.45 18.85 -17.20
CA ILE A 439 -17.50 19.26 -18.24
C ILE A 439 -16.13 19.59 -17.65
N ILE A 440 -16.06 20.40 -16.58
CA ILE A 440 -14.77 20.76 -15.97
C ILE A 440 -14.08 19.49 -15.46
N TRP A 441 -14.83 18.62 -14.79
CA TRP A 441 -14.31 17.34 -14.32
C TRP A 441 -13.70 16.52 -15.45
N TRP A 442 -14.40 16.36 -16.56
CA TRP A 442 -13.88 15.64 -17.71
C TRP A 442 -12.66 16.33 -18.34
N SER A 443 -12.67 17.65 -18.46
CA SER A 443 -11.53 18.42 -18.96
C SER A 443 -10.28 18.22 -18.10
N MET A 444 -10.42 18.24 -16.77
CA MET A 444 -9.32 17.97 -15.83
C MET A 444 -8.87 16.50 -15.90
N GLN A 445 -9.81 15.56 -15.95
CA GLN A 445 -9.49 14.14 -16.07
C GLN A 445 -8.74 13.84 -17.37
N LEU A 446 -9.16 14.44 -18.49
CA LEU A 446 -8.47 14.31 -19.76
C LEU A 446 -7.05 14.86 -19.68
N ALA A 447 -6.85 16.02 -19.05
CA ALA A 447 -5.51 16.58 -18.84
C ALA A 447 -4.62 15.59 -18.08
N CYS A 448 -5.12 15.01 -17.01
CA CYS A 448 -4.37 14.01 -16.25
C CYS A 448 -4.07 12.75 -17.07
N ILE A 449 -5.06 12.22 -17.82
CA ILE A 449 -4.86 11.05 -18.69
C ILE A 449 -3.79 11.33 -19.75
N LEU A 450 -3.84 12.50 -20.40
CA LEU A 450 -2.85 12.90 -21.42
C LEU A 450 -1.46 13.12 -20.83
N THR A 451 -1.37 13.58 -19.58
CA THR A 451 -0.11 13.69 -18.83
C THR A 451 0.48 12.30 -18.56
N ILE A 452 -0.35 11.35 -18.09
CA ILE A 452 0.08 9.97 -17.84
C ILE A 452 0.52 9.30 -19.15
N ALA A 453 -0.25 9.49 -20.23
CA ALA A 453 0.09 8.98 -21.55
C ALA A 453 1.42 9.55 -22.05
N PHE A 454 1.68 10.85 -21.83
CA PHE A 454 2.96 11.47 -22.17
C PHE A 454 4.14 10.78 -21.47
N PHE A 455 4.04 10.51 -20.16
CA PHE A 455 5.10 9.81 -19.43
C PHE A 455 5.25 8.35 -19.84
N HIS A 456 4.15 7.67 -20.12
CA HIS A 456 4.16 6.29 -20.60
C HIS A 456 4.86 6.17 -21.97
N ASP A 457 4.48 7.01 -22.94
CA ASP A 457 5.11 7.01 -24.26
C ASP A 457 6.58 7.44 -24.21
N TYR A 458 6.93 8.38 -23.33
CA TYR A 458 8.33 8.76 -23.08
C TYR A 458 9.15 7.56 -22.57
N LEU A 459 8.60 6.79 -21.64
CA LEU A 459 9.25 5.60 -21.09
C LEU A 459 9.38 4.51 -22.16
N ASP A 460 8.40 4.34 -23.03
CA ASP A 460 8.47 3.39 -24.15
C ASP A 460 9.52 3.79 -25.20
N GLN A 461 9.65 5.08 -25.52
CA GLN A 461 10.74 5.56 -26.36
C GLN A 461 12.11 5.32 -25.72
N TYR A 462 12.20 5.47 -24.39
CA TYR A 462 13.43 5.17 -23.65
C TYR A 462 13.79 3.66 -23.73
N LYS A 463 12.82 2.75 -23.54
CA LYS A 463 13.01 1.29 -23.69
C LYS A 463 13.44 0.89 -25.10
N LYS A 464 12.94 1.57 -26.13
CA LYS A 464 13.36 1.33 -27.53
C LYS A 464 14.81 1.74 -27.78
N ARG A 465 15.26 2.86 -27.19
CA ARG A 465 16.65 3.35 -27.33
C ARG A 465 17.66 2.54 -26.55
N HIS A 466 17.26 1.99 -25.41
CA HIS A 466 18.12 1.16 -24.57
C HIS A 466 17.49 -0.22 -24.41
N PRO A 467 17.87 -1.24 -25.19
CA PRO A 467 17.25 -2.55 -25.12
C PRO A 467 17.51 -3.23 -23.76
N VAL A 468 16.45 -3.83 -23.21
CA VAL A 468 16.41 -4.42 -21.86
C VAL A 468 17.52 -5.44 -21.61
N LYS A 469 17.95 -6.17 -22.65
CA LYS A 469 19.02 -7.19 -22.56
C LYS A 469 20.36 -6.65 -22.06
N ASN A 470 20.66 -5.36 -22.28
CA ASN A 470 21.96 -4.77 -21.96
C ASN A 470 21.93 -3.95 -20.65
N MET A 471 20.81 -3.97 -19.91
CA MET A 471 20.66 -3.17 -18.70
C MET A 471 21.02 -3.95 -17.42
N PRO A 472 21.56 -3.27 -16.39
CA PRO A 472 21.68 -3.87 -15.07
C PRO A 472 20.29 -4.18 -14.48
N VAL A 473 20.20 -5.28 -13.73
CA VAL A 473 18.94 -5.79 -13.14
C VAL A 473 18.15 -4.72 -12.38
N GLY A 474 18.84 -3.86 -11.61
CA GLY A 474 18.20 -2.78 -10.85
C GLY A 474 17.46 -1.77 -11.74
N ARG A 475 17.99 -1.44 -12.92
CA ARG A 475 17.31 -0.52 -13.86
C ARG A 475 16.09 -1.18 -14.50
N ILE A 476 16.15 -2.46 -14.82
CA ILE A 476 15.01 -3.22 -15.35
C ILE A 476 13.88 -3.22 -14.33
N TRP A 477 14.20 -3.45 -13.05
CA TRP A 477 13.22 -3.43 -11.97
C TRP A 477 12.63 -2.04 -11.75
N LEU A 478 13.43 -0.98 -11.89
CA LEU A 478 12.95 0.41 -11.80
C LEU A 478 11.99 0.75 -12.95
N ILE A 479 12.36 0.46 -14.21
CA ILE A 479 11.47 0.71 -15.37
C ILE A 479 10.16 -0.05 -15.20
N ARG A 480 10.22 -1.33 -14.80
CA ARG A 480 9.02 -2.11 -14.52
C ARG A 480 8.21 -1.54 -13.35
N PHE A 481 8.85 -1.00 -12.32
CA PHE A 481 8.14 -0.34 -11.21
C PHE A 481 7.35 0.86 -11.72
N VAL A 482 7.94 1.66 -12.60
CA VAL A 482 7.25 2.80 -13.21
C VAL A 482 6.04 2.31 -14.03
N ASP A 483 6.21 1.30 -14.87
CA ASP A 483 5.13 0.77 -15.72
C ASP A 483 4.01 0.06 -14.95
N ALA A 484 4.37 -0.80 -14.00
CA ALA A 484 3.43 -1.69 -13.33
C ALA A 484 2.80 -1.05 -12.08
N VAL A 485 3.45 -0.05 -11.49
CA VAL A 485 2.99 0.62 -10.25
C VAL A 485 2.70 2.09 -10.51
N LEU A 486 3.69 2.91 -10.88
CA LEU A 486 3.49 4.37 -10.92
C LEU A 486 2.46 4.81 -11.96
N ILE A 487 2.47 4.25 -13.16
CA ILE A 487 1.52 4.63 -14.22
C ILE A 487 0.07 4.27 -13.85
N PRO A 488 -0.26 3.02 -13.44
CA PRO A 488 -1.61 2.67 -13.03
C PRO A 488 -2.07 3.38 -11.74
N THR A 489 -1.17 3.56 -10.77
CA THR A 489 -1.52 4.30 -9.53
C THR A 489 -1.77 5.77 -9.80
N ALA A 490 -1.01 6.40 -10.70
CA ALA A 490 -1.27 7.75 -11.17
C ALA A 490 -2.65 7.87 -11.85
N LEU A 491 -3.13 6.83 -12.54
CA LEU A 491 -4.47 6.81 -13.12
C LEU A 491 -5.59 6.73 -12.06
N VAL A 492 -5.39 5.99 -10.97
CA VAL A 492 -6.35 5.97 -9.85
C VAL A 492 -6.36 7.32 -9.13
N ILE A 493 -5.18 7.87 -8.87
CA ILE A 493 -5.03 9.18 -8.22
C ILE A 493 -5.58 10.29 -9.10
N SER A 494 -5.40 10.22 -10.43
CA SER A 494 -5.89 11.25 -11.35
C SER A 494 -7.40 11.41 -11.28
N PHE A 495 -8.16 10.33 -11.13
CA PHE A 495 -9.61 10.41 -10.98
C PHE A 495 -10.01 11.24 -9.76
N ILE A 496 -9.42 10.95 -8.59
CA ILE A 496 -9.68 11.68 -7.33
C ILE A 496 -9.26 13.15 -7.50
N LEU A 497 -8.08 13.38 -8.05
CA LEU A 497 -7.50 14.70 -8.23
C LEU A 497 -8.28 15.55 -9.24
N ALA A 498 -8.78 14.95 -10.32
CA ALA A 498 -9.60 15.64 -11.33
C ALA A 498 -10.95 16.08 -10.76
N VAL A 499 -11.60 15.24 -9.94
CA VAL A 499 -12.83 15.64 -9.25
C VAL A 499 -12.53 16.76 -8.25
N TYR A 500 -11.46 16.63 -7.47
CA TYR A 500 -11.02 17.66 -6.54
C TYR A 500 -10.82 19.01 -7.23
N TRP A 501 -9.98 19.06 -8.28
CA TRP A 501 -9.73 20.29 -9.03
C TRP A 501 -10.99 20.84 -9.69
N ALA A 502 -11.83 19.99 -10.25
CA ALA A 502 -13.07 20.48 -10.84
C ALA A 502 -13.98 21.15 -9.80
N THR A 503 -14.05 20.62 -8.58
CA THR A 503 -14.81 21.27 -7.50
C THR A 503 -14.12 22.50 -6.94
N ASP A 504 -12.79 22.54 -6.99
CA ASP A 504 -11.99 23.69 -6.57
C ASP A 504 -12.24 24.92 -7.45
N VAL A 505 -12.50 24.74 -8.75
CA VAL A 505 -12.93 25.84 -9.65
C VAL A 505 -14.16 26.58 -9.11
N PHE A 506 -15.03 25.88 -8.39
CA PHE A 506 -16.23 26.43 -7.75
C PHE A 506 -16.07 26.66 -6.24
N ASN A 507 -14.88 26.46 -5.68
CA ASN A 507 -14.58 26.59 -4.26
C ASN A 507 -15.35 25.58 -3.37
N LEU A 508 -15.52 24.36 -3.88
CA LEU A 508 -16.21 23.23 -3.23
C LEU A 508 -15.28 22.06 -2.92
N SER A 509 -13.97 22.29 -2.90
CA SER A 509 -12.94 21.26 -2.75
C SER A 509 -12.94 20.55 -1.39
N ASP A 510 -13.28 21.26 -0.31
CA ASP A 510 -13.41 20.68 1.04
C ASP A 510 -14.57 19.67 1.12
N LEU A 511 -15.69 19.96 0.45
CA LEU A 511 -16.84 19.06 0.36
C LEU A 511 -16.44 17.75 -0.34
N THR A 512 -15.66 17.84 -1.43
CA THR A 512 -15.14 16.69 -2.15
C THR A 512 -14.26 15.80 -1.29
N TRP A 513 -13.36 16.38 -0.49
CA TRP A 513 -12.54 15.60 0.45
C TRP A 513 -13.37 14.91 1.52
N LYS A 514 -14.40 15.58 2.03
CA LYS A 514 -15.34 15.00 2.97
C LYS A 514 -16.05 13.81 2.31
N LEU A 515 -16.60 14.00 1.12
CA LEU A 515 -17.29 12.95 0.33
C LEU A 515 -16.40 11.72 0.08
N PHE A 516 -15.13 11.91 -0.27
CA PHE A 516 -14.22 10.78 -0.52
C PHE A 516 -13.86 9.98 0.73
N ARG A 517 -13.85 10.62 1.89
CA ARG A 517 -13.56 9.99 3.18
C ARG A 517 -14.80 9.46 3.88
N THR A 518 -16.00 9.93 3.53
CA THR A 518 -17.25 9.42 4.08
C THR A 518 -17.40 7.94 3.74
N ASP A 519 -17.71 7.15 4.76
CA ASP A 519 -18.02 5.73 4.60
C ASP A 519 -19.43 5.60 4.00
N PHE A 520 -19.52 5.31 2.70
CA PHE A 520 -20.79 5.11 1.99
C PHE A 520 -21.52 3.86 2.49
N ILE A 521 -20.75 2.83 2.86
CA ILE A 521 -21.25 1.66 3.56
C ILE A 521 -20.60 1.68 4.93
N ASN A 522 -21.39 1.95 5.97
CA ASN A 522 -20.94 1.92 7.36
C ASN A 522 -21.76 0.87 8.11
N SER A 523 -21.25 -0.36 8.11
CA SER A 523 -21.83 -1.48 8.87
C SER A 523 -20.89 -1.88 10.00
N ASP A 524 -21.42 -2.58 11.01
CA ASP A 524 -20.60 -3.15 12.09
C ASP A 524 -19.57 -4.17 11.58
N LYS A 525 -19.81 -4.74 10.38
CA LYS A 525 -18.98 -5.79 9.79
C LYS A 525 -17.83 -5.23 8.96
N PHE A 526 -18.07 -4.18 8.18
CA PHE A 526 -17.07 -3.56 7.30
C PHE A 526 -17.47 -2.13 6.90
N ARG A 527 -16.47 -1.32 6.52
CA ARG A 527 -16.63 0.07 6.08
C ARG A 527 -16.00 0.31 4.72
N ILE A 528 -16.73 0.97 3.82
CA ILE A 528 -16.25 1.29 2.47
C ILE A 528 -16.45 2.77 2.18
N SER A 529 -15.35 3.44 1.86
CA SER A 529 -15.27 4.79 1.29
C SER A 529 -14.61 4.76 -0.09
N ILE A 530 -14.83 5.80 -0.91
CA ILE A 530 -14.12 5.95 -2.21
C ILE A 530 -12.60 5.95 -2.00
N TYR A 531 -12.14 6.61 -0.94
CA TYR A 531 -10.73 6.59 -0.55
C TYR A 531 -10.21 5.18 -0.26
N SER A 532 -10.96 4.37 0.49
CA SER A 532 -10.56 2.98 0.79
C SER A 532 -10.46 2.11 -0.48
N ILE A 533 -11.39 2.24 -1.43
CA ILE A 533 -11.36 1.51 -2.70
C ILE A 533 -10.13 1.90 -3.53
N ALA A 534 -9.86 3.20 -3.64
CA ALA A 534 -8.69 3.70 -4.35
C ALA A 534 -7.39 3.19 -3.73
N LEU A 535 -7.29 3.19 -2.39
CA LEU A 535 -6.13 2.71 -1.67
C LEU A 535 -5.91 1.21 -1.86
N VAL A 536 -6.96 0.38 -1.78
CA VAL A 536 -6.88 -1.07 -2.06
C VAL A 536 -6.42 -1.34 -3.49
N THR A 537 -6.94 -0.57 -4.45
CA THR A 537 -6.55 -0.67 -5.88
C THR A 537 -5.08 -0.30 -6.08
N ILE A 538 -4.60 0.76 -5.42
CA ILE A 538 -3.19 1.17 -5.44
C ILE A 538 -2.30 0.07 -4.84
N LEU A 539 -2.69 -0.46 -3.68
CA LEU A 539 -1.97 -1.56 -3.04
C LEU A 539 -1.91 -2.80 -3.94
N TRP A 540 -2.98 -3.12 -4.67
CA TRP A 540 -2.96 -4.25 -5.61
C TRP A 540 -1.83 -4.13 -6.64
N PHE A 541 -1.61 -2.96 -7.23
CA PHE A 541 -0.49 -2.74 -8.17
C PHE A 541 0.87 -2.92 -7.48
N VAL A 542 1.03 -2.39 -6.26
CA VAL A 542 2.27 -2.53 -5.47
C VAL A 542 2.56 -4.01 -5.16
N PHE A 543 1.58 -4.75 -4.67
CA PHE A 543 1.74 -6.16 -4.33
C PHE A 543 1.91 -7.05 -5.58
N ASN A 544 1.28 -6.72 -6.70
CA ASN A 544 1.52 -7.39 -7.98
C ASN A 544 2.97 -7.20 -8.46
N TYR A 545 3.50 -5.97 -8.36
CA TYR A 545 4.91 -5.71 -8.67
C TYR A 545 5.86 -6.43 -7.72
N LEU A 546 5.55 -6.45 -6.42
CA LEU A 546 6.32 -7.20 -5.43
C LEU A 546 6.35 -8.68 -5.79
N ASN A 547 5.21 -9.27 -6.13
CA ASN A 547 5.10 -10.66 -6.56
C ASN A 547 6.01 -10.95 -7.77
N GLN A 548 5.93 -10.15 -8.83
CA GLN A 548 6.76 -10.33 -10.02
C GLN A 548 8.25 -10.16 -9.72
N THR A 549 8.61 -9.17 -8.89
CA THR A 549 9.99 -8.89 -8.55
C THR A 549 10.60 -9.99 -7.70
N VAL A 550 9.86 -10.52 -6.73
CA VAL A 550 10.41 -11.62 -5.94
C VAL A 550 10.52 -12.92 -6.75
N ARG A 551 9.61 -13.19 -7.69
CA ARG A 551 9.76 -14.32 -8.62
C ARG A 551 11.08 -14.25 -9.39
N ASP A 552 11.41 -13.08 -9.93
CA ASP A 552 12.66 -12.91 -10.67
C ASP A 552 13.89 -12.95 -9.76
N ALA A 553 13.81 -12.37 -8.56
CA ALA A 553 14.87 -12.44 -7.58
C ALA A 553 15.19 -13.88 -7.17
N ILE A 554 14.16 -14.71 -6.94
CA ILE A 554 14.32 -16.14 -6.63
C ILE A 554 14.95 -16.88 -7.79
N LYS A 555 14.49 -16.64 -9.04
CA LYS A 555 15.09 -17.27 -10.24
C LYS A 555 16.57 -16.91 -10.38
N LEU A 556 16.92 -15.63 -10.22
CA LEU A 556 18.29 -15.16 -10.32
C LEU A 556 19.19 -15.72 -9.20
N TYR A 557 18.66 -15.83 -7.98
CA TYR A 557 19.37 -16.42 -6.85
C TYR A 557 19.64 -17.92 -7.08
N LEU A 558 18.61 -18.69 -7.44
CA LEU A 558 18.74 -20.13 -7.65
C LEU A 558 19.62 -20.48 -8.85
N GLN A 559 19.55 -19.70 -9.94
CA GLN A 559 20.44 -19.88 -11.09
C GLN A 559 21.92 -19.68 -10.73
N ARG A 560 22.23 -18.85 -9.73
CA ARG A 560 23.60 -18.66 -9.24
C ARG A 560 24.06 -19.74 -8.28
N SER A 561 23.14 -20.29 -7.47
CA SER A 561 23.47 -21.28 -6.45
C SER A 561 23.48 -22.72 -6.95
N ASP A 562 22.48 -23.16 -7.72
CA ASP A 562 22.35 -24.56 -8.16
C ASP A 562 21.59 -24.67 -9.51
N PRO A 563 22.29 -24.61 -10.66
CA PRO A 563 21.65 -24.61 -11.99
C PRO A 563 20.85 -25.89 -12.30
N SER A 564 21.30 -27.04 -11.80
CA SER A 564 20.72 -28.37 -12.08
C SER A 564 19.36 -28.59 -11.40
N THR A 565 19.12 -27.97 -10.23
CA THR A 565 17.89 -28.11 -9.45
C THR A 565 17.03 -26.84 -9.42
N ALA A 566 17.50 -25.75 -10.04
CA ALA A 566 16.87 -24.43 -10.02
C ALA A 566 15.42 -24.45 -10.53
N ALA A 567 15.10 -25.22 -11.57
CA ALA A 567 13.76 -25.26 -12.15
C ALA A 567 12.74 -25.91 -11.20
N ALA A 568 13.08 -27.05 -10.61
CA ALA A 568 12.21 -27.78 -9.69
C ALA A 568 12.04 -27.04 -8.35
N ARG A 569 13.15 -26.62 -7.71
CA ARG A 569 13.10 -25.90 -6.43
C ARG A 569 12.53 -24.48 -6.58
N GLY A 570 12.84 -23.80 -7.69
CA GLY A 570 12.38 -22.44 -7.94
C GLY A 570 10.87 -22.34 -8.03
N THR A 571 10.21 -23.30 -8.66
CA THR A 571 8.75 -23.31 -8.81
C THR A 571 8.06 -23.41 -7.45
N MET A 572 8.57 -24.26 -6.54
CA MET A 572 8.04 -24.39 -5.18
C MET A 572 8.17 -23.08 -4.37
N TYR A 573 9.38 -22.50 -4.31
CA TYR A 573 9.60 -21.25 -3.57
C TYR A 573 8.77 -20.10 -4.11
N ILE A 574 8.65 -20.01 -5.44
CA ILE A 574 7.83 -19.00 -6.12
C ILE A 574 6.36 -19.14 -5.73
N ASN A 575 5.82 -20.35 -5.65
CA ASN A 575 4.41 -20.58 -5.30
C ASN A 575 4.12 -20.29 -3.82
N VAL A 576 4.98 -20.74 -2.91
CA VAL A 576 4.83 -20.44 -1.48
C VAL A 576 4.87 -18.93 -1.25
N LEU A 577 5.82 -18.24 -1.87
CA LEU A 577 5.94 -16.80 -1.66
C LEU A 577 4.81 -16.01 -2.33
N GLN A 578 4.26 -16.47 -3.45
CA GLN A 578 3.03 -15.88 -4.02
C GLN A 578 1.88 -15.91 -3.01
N VAL A 579 1.68 -17.05 -2.34
CA VAL A 579 0.62 -17.19 -1.33
C VAL A 579 0.87 -16.20 -0.19
N VAL A 580 2.12 -16.03 0.25
CA VAL A 580 2.49 -15.04 1.28
C VAL A 580 2.22 -13.61 0.81
N VAL A 581 2.64 -13.23 -0.40
CA VAL A 581 2.48 -11.87 -0.94
C VAL A 581 0.99 -11.53 -1.14
N TRP A 582 0.22 -12.42 -1.76
CA TRP A 582 -1.22 -12.20 -1.95
C TRP A 582 -2.00 -12.32 -0.65
N GLY A 583 -1.58 -13.19 0.28
CA GLY A 583 -2.13 -13.25 1.63
C GLY A 583 -1.91 -11.95 2.41
N ALA A 584 -0.71 -11.36 2.31
CA ALA A 584 -0.42 -10.06 2.92
C ALA A 584 -1.25 -8.92 2.29
N TRP A 585 -1.42 -8.92 0.96
CA TRP A 585 -2.32 -7.98 0.29
C TRP A 585 -3.76 -8.13 0.77
N LEU A 586 -4.26 -9.36 0.89
CA LEU A 586 -5.60 -9.67 1.39
C LEU A 586 -5.76 -9.12 2.82
N LEU A 587 -4.87 -9.47 3.74
CA LEU A 587 -4.92 -8.98 5.13
C LEU A 587 -4.88 -7.45 5.21
N THR A 588 -4.04 -6.80 4.40
CA THR A 588 -3.99 -5.33 4.33
C THR A 588 -5.30 -4.76 3.81
N THR A 589 -5.90 -5.37 2.79
CA THR A 589 -7.20 -4.97 2.24
C THR A 589 -8.33 -5.09 3.27
N LEU A 590 -8.37 -6.19 4.01
CA LEU A 590 -9.34 -6.41 5.09
C LEU A 590 -9.20 -5.35 6.20
N SER A 591 -7.96 -4.95 6.52
CA SER A 591 -7.66 -3.89 7.49
C SER A 591 -8.10 -2.51 6.99
N VAL A 592 -7.85 -2.20 5.71
CA VAL A 592 -8.26 -0.93 5.08
C VAL A 592 -9.79 -0.77 5.07
N PHE A 593 -10.53 -1.85 4.81
CA PHE A 593 -11.99 -1.86 4.91
C PHE A 593 -12.52 -1.98 6.35
N LYS A 594 -11.62 -1.92 7.35
CA LYS A 594 -11.94 -1.97 8.79
C LYS A 594 -12.91 -3.11 9.12
N ILE A 595 -12.64 -4.30 8.57
CA ILE A 595 -13.46 -5.48 8.83
C ILE A 595 -13.41 -5.82 10.31
N SER A 596 -14.55 -6.20 10.88
CA SER A 596 -14.66 -6.50 12.31
C SER A 596 -13.62 -7.55 12.75
N ASN A 597 -12.91 -7.25 13.85
CA ASN A 597 -11.89 -8.15 14.40
C ASN A 597 -12.48 -9.53 14.75
N THR A 598 -13.73 -9.57 15.21
CA THR A 598 -14.44 -10.82 15.52
C THR A 598 -14.56 -11.72 14.29
N TRP A 599 -14.98 -11.18 13.14
CA TRP A 599 -15.07 -11.96 11.90
C TRP A 599 -13.70 -12.44 11.42
N LEU A 600 -12.67 -11.58 11.51
CA LEU A 600 -11.31 -11.97 11.15
C LEU A 600 -10.80 -13.11 12.03
N VAL A 601 -11.06 -13.09 13.34
CA VAL A 601 -10.68 -14.17 14.25
C VAL A 601 -11.42 -15.47 13.90
N VAL A 602 -12.71 -15.41 13.56
CA VAL A 602 -13.48 -16.61 13.18
C VAL A 602 -12.95 -17.23 11.88
N VAL A 603 -12.76 -16.42 10.84
CA VAL A 603 -12.28 -16.90 9.53
C VAL A 603 -10.84 -17.39 9.62
N THR A 604 -9.96 -16.66 10.31
CA THR A 604 -8.58 -17.11 10.51
C THR A 604 -8.54 -18.36 11.37
N GLY A 605 -9.36 -18.47 12.43
CA GLY A 605 -9.52 -19.68 13.23
C GLY A 605 -9.93 -20.90 12.39
N GLY A 606 -10.93 -20.74 11.52
CA GLY A 606 -11.37 -21.79 10.60
C GLY A 606 -10.29 -22.19 9.58
N LEU A 607 -9.63 -21.23 8.94
CA LEU A 607 -8.53 -21.46 8.00
C LEU A 607 -7.34 -22.15 8.66
N SER A 608 -6.91 -21.66 9.83
CA SER A 608 -5.82 -22.26 10.60
C SER A 608 -6.11 -23.69 11.01
N THR A 609 -7.35 -23.98 11.41
CA THR A 609 -7.80 -25.34 11.74
C THR A 609 -7.75 -26.24 10.50
N GLY A 610 -8.27 -25.78 9.36
CA GLY A 610 -8.23 -26.53 8.09
C GLY A 610 -6.81 -26.81 7.60
N ILE A 611 -5.92 -25.81 7.66
CA ILE A 611 -4.51 -25.98 7.32
C ILE A 611 -3.83 -26.95 8.29
N GLY A 612 -4.12 -26.86 9.59
CA GLY A 612 -3.60 -27.77 10.61
C GLY A 612 -3.99 -29.23 10.34
N PHE A 613 -5.25 -29.48 9.97
CA PHE A 613 -5.69 -30.82 9.58
C PHE A 613 -5.02 -31.32 8.30
N ALA A 614 -4.87 -30.47 7.28
CA ALA A 614 -4.19 -30.85 6.04
C ALA A 614 -2.69 -31.13 6.23
N MET A 615 -2.05 -30.46 7.19
CA MET A 615 -0.64 -30.66 7.52
C MET A 615 -0.37 -31.77 8.53
N LYS A 616 -1.42 -32.40 9.10
CA LYS A 616 -1.30 -33.40 10.17
C LYS A 616 -0.29 -34.50 9.82
N ASP A 617 -0.48 -35.18 8.70
CA ASP A 617 0.34 -36.33 8.31
C ASP A 617 1.79 -35.93 7.99
N ILE A 618 2.00 -34.69 7.50
CA ILE A 618 3.33 -34.16 7.21
C ILE A 618 4.08 -33.91 8.52
N LEU A 619 3.44 -33.25 9.48
CA LEU A 619 4.03 -32.98 10.80
C LEU A 619 4.33 -34.28 11.55
N GLU A 620 3.44 -35.27 11.45
CA GLU A 620 3.62 -36.60 12.01
C GLU A 620 4.87 -37.30 11.43
N ASN A 621 5.03 -37.28 10.10
CA ASN A 621 6.23 -37.82 9.46
C ASN A 621 7.53 -37.11 9.88
N ILE A 622 7.50 -35.78 10.02
CA ILE A 622 8.66 -34.99 10.48
C ILE A 622 9.02 -35.36 11.92
N TYR A 623 8.04 -35.44 12.81
CA TYR A 623 8.25 -35.81 14.20
C TYR A 623 8.90 -37.20 14.32
N TYR A 624 8.36 -38.19 13.61
CA TYR A 624 8.95 -39.53 13.59
C TYR A 624 10.33 -39.57 12.93
N GLY A 625 10.56 -38.76 11.89
CA GLY A 625 11.88 -38.63 11.28
C GLY A 625 12.94 -38.15 12.27
N ILE A 626 12.63 -37.09 13.02
CA ILE A 626 13.50 -36.61 14.10
C ILE A 626 13.69 -37.70 15.16
N SER A 627 12.63 -38.39 15.57
CA SER A 627 12.71 -39.48 16.54
C SER A 627 13.50 -40.71 16.06
N LEU A 628 13.57 -40.97 14.75
CA LEU A 628 14.39 -42.04 14.19
C LEU A 628 15.87 -41.63 14.19
N MET A 629 16.14 -40.39 13.76
CA MET A 629 17.49 -39.80 13.75
C MET A 629 18.13 -39.70 15.14
N THR A 630 17.34 -39.61 16.23
CA THR A 630 17.87 -39.57 17.60
C THR A 630 18.42 -40.92 18.10
N GLY A 631 18.43 -41.97 17.27
CA GLY A 631 19.21 -43.19 17.52
C GLY A 631 18.41 -44.47 17.65
N ARG A 632 17.12 -44.48 17.25
CA ARG A 632 16.35 -45.73 17.19
C ARG A 632 16.87 -46.67 16.10
N ILE A 633 17.22 -46.09 14.95
CA ILE A 633 17.82 -46.74 13.78
C ILE A 633 19.02 -45.90 13.35
N LYS A 634 20.11 -46.56 12.95
CA LYS A 634 21.31 -45.88 12.42
C LYS A 634 21.43 -46.13 10.92
N ILE A 635 22.05 -45.17 10.23
CA ILE A 635 22.48 -45.39 8.84
C ILE A 635 23.45 -46.58 8.83
N GLY A 636 23.17 -47.54 7.97
CA GLY A 636 23.90 -48.79 7.87
C GLY A 636 23.29 -49.97 8.63
N ASP A 637 22.27 -49.75 9.48
CA ASP A 637 21.55 -50.86 10.12
C ASP A 637 20.84 -51.75 9.09
N TYR A 638 20.76 -53.04 9.39
CA TYR A 638 20.03 -54.02 8.59
C TYR A 638 18.68 -54.29 9.24
N ILE A 639 17.59 -53.98 8.54
CA ILE A 639 16.25 -54.04 9.09
C ILE A 639 15.28 -54.82 8.21
N ILE A 640 14.25 -55.39 8.83
CA ILE A 640 13.14 -56.05 8.15
C ILE A 640 11.87 -55.27 8.46
N CYS A 641 11.25 -54.72 7.42
CA CYS A 641 10.00 -53.98 7.50
C CYS A 641 9.06 -54.44 6.39
N GLU A 642 7.84 -54.84 6.75
CA GLU A 642 6.81 -55.32 5.80
C GLU A 642 7.28 -56.44 4.87
N GLY A 643 8.12 -57.34 5.37
CA GLY A 643 8.67 -58.46 4.58
C GLY A 643 9.85 -58.08 3.69
N VAL A 644 10.19 -56.80 3.58
CA VAL A 644 11.38 -56.32 2.86
C VAL A 644 12.58 -56.35 3.81
N ARG A 645 13.63 -57.07 3.43
CA ARG A 645 14.95 -57.07 4.09
C ARG A 645 15.88 -56.11 3.36
N GLY A 646 16.56 -55.24 4.09
CA GLY A 646 17.53 -54.34 3.48
C GLY A 646 18.30 -53.48 4.47
N ARG A 647 19.29 -52.75 3.92
CA ARG A 647 20.18 -51.88 4.69
C ARG A 647 19.70 -50.43 4.62
N VAL A 648 19.69 -49.74 5.75
CA VAL A 648 19.30 -48.33 5.83
C VAL A 648 20.37 -47.46 5.18
N SER A 649 20.05 -46.82 4.05
CA SER A 649 21.00 -46.00 3.28
C SER A 649 20.99 -44.54 3.74
N SER A 650 19.81 -43.97 4.02
CA SER A 650 19.69 -42.62 4.58
C SER A 650 18.37 -42.43 5.33
N ILE A 651 18.39 -41.52 6.30
CA ILE A 651 17.21 -41.10 7.06
C ILE A 651 17.00 -39.61 6.77
N SER A 652 15.87 -39.25 6.18
CA SER A 652 15.46 -37.87 5.92
C SER A 652 14.32 -37.47 6.88
N TYR A 653 13.95 -36.18 6.90
CA TYR A 653 12.88 -35.70 7.78
C TYR A 653 11.53 -36.37 7.51
N THR A 654 11.23 -36.73 6.27
CA THR A 654 9.93 -37.30 5.88
C THR A 654 9.95 -38.80 5.58
N SER A 655 11.11 -39.33 5.18
CA SER A 655 11.26 -40.72 4.75
C SER A 655 12.61 -41.33 5.13
N THR A 656 12.63 -42.66 5.23
CA THR A 656 13.84 -43.48 5.41
C THR A 656 14.02 -44.32 4.16
N LEU A 657 15.23 -44.28 3.58
CA LEU A 657 15.59 -45.06 2.40
C LEU A 657 16.27 -46.36 2.83
N ILE A 658 15.79 -47.47 2.29
CA ILE A 658 16.33 -48.81 2.52
C ILE A 658 16.78 -49.38 1.17
N GLU A 659 18.02 -49.84 1.10
CA GLU A 659 18.55 -50.59 -0.02
C GLU A 659 18.24 -52.08 0.18
N ALA A 660 17.38 -52.62 -0.68
CA ALA A 660 16.99 -54.02 -0.64
C ALA A 660 18.06 -54.93 -1.28
N LEU A 661 17.94 -56.24 -1.03
CA LEU A 661 18.88 -57.25 -1.56
C LEU A 661 18.93 -57.31 -3.09
N ASP A 662 17.88 -56.87 -3.78
CA ASP A 662 17.80 -56.80 -5.24
C ASP A 662 18.45 -55.53 -5.83
N GLY A 663 19.03 -54.68 -4.98
CA GLY A 663 19.65 -53.41 -5.36
C GLY A 663 18.66 -52.25 -5.55
N SER A 664 17.37 -52.46 -5.29
CA SER A 664 16.38 -51.39 -5.33
C SER A 664 16.45 -50.50 -4.07
N ILE A 665 16.18 -49.20 -4.23
CA ILE A 665 16.05 -48.26 -3.11
C ILE A 665 14.58 -48.04 -2.83
N ILE A 666 14.12 -48.49 -1.66
CA ILE A 666 12.73 -48.38 -1.23
C ILE A 666 12.63 -47.24 -0.20
N ALA A 667 11.71 -46.31 -0.48
CA ALA A 667 11.45 -45.17 0.39
C ALA A 667 10.24 -45.45 1.30
N PHE A 668 10.49 -45.60 2.60
CA PHE A 668 9.43 -45.72 3.60
C PHE A 668 9.13 -44.34 4.20
N GLN A 669 7.84 -44.00 4.35
CA GLN A 669 7.47 -42.83 5.15
C GLN A 669 7.82 -43.09 6.61
N ASN A 670 8.34 -42.08 7.31
CA ASN A 670 8.80 -42.25 8.70
C ASN A 670 7.65 -42.67 9.64
N SER A 671 6.43 -42.17 9.41
CA SER A 671 5.24 -42.59 10.13
C SER A 671 4.91 -44.07 9.95
N GLN A 672 5.05 -44.60 8.74
CA GLN A 672 4.79 -46.01 8.46
C GLN A 672 5.83 -46.90 9.16
N LEU A 673 7.11 -46.52 9.08
CA LEU A 673 8.20 -47.24 9.74
C LEU A 673 8.09 -47.21 11.28
N PHE A 674 7.57 -46.12 11.84
CA PHE A 674 7.42 -45.96 13.28
C PHE A 674 6.14 -46.62 13.82
N THR A 675 5.04 -46.57 13.06
CA THR A 675 3.75 -47.13 13.47
C THR A 675 3.72 -48.65 13.32
N LYS A 676 4.38 -49.19 12.28
CA LYS A 676 4.50 -50.63 12.07
C LYS A 676 5.72 -51.17 12.82
N ASN A 677 5.62 -52.42 13.27
CA ASN A 677 6.76 -53.10 13.88
C ASN A 677 7.82 -53.42 12.82
N TYR A 678 9.07 -53.02 13.07
CA TYR A 678 10.23 -53.44 12.28
C TYR A 678 11.18 -54.26 13.14
N LYS A 679 11.91 -55.19 12.51
CA LYS A 679 12.99 -55.94 13.18
C LYS A 679 14.31 -55.29 12.84
N ASN A 680 15.07 -54.84 13.83
CA ASN A 680 16.45 -54.40 13.63
C ASN A 680 17.39 -55.56 13.92
N MET A 681 18.02 -56.07 12.87
CA MET A 681 18.84 -57.28 12.93
C MET A 681 20.28 -56.98 13.37
N THR A 682 20.77 -55.76 13.16
CA THR A 682 22.14 -55.35 13.52
C THR A 682 22.27 -54.81 14.94
N LYS A 683 21.18 -54.37 15.57
CA LYS A 683 21.20 -53.76 16.91
C LYS A 683 21.51 -54.72 18.06
N ASN A 684 21.34 -56.03 17.83
CA ASN A 684 21.73 -57.07 18.79
C ASN A 684 23.23 -57.42 18.61
N HIS A 685 23.58 -58.70 18.58
CA HIS A 685 24.95 -59.17 18.31
C HIS A 685 25.27 -59.30 16.82
N GLY A 686 24.36 -58.95 15.90
CA GLY A 686 24.58 -59.01 14.45
C GLY A 686 24.51 -60.42 13.82
N TYR A 687 24.05 -61.42 14.59
CA TYR A 687 23.80 -62.77 14.09
C TYR A 687 22.32 -63.10 14.19
N GLU A 688 21.79 -63.82 13.20
CA GLU A 688 20.43 -64.37 13.22
C GLU A 688 20.45 -65.90 13.28
N LEU A 689 19.41 -66.48 13.87
CA LEU A 689 19.23 -67.92 13.88
C LEU A 689 18.67 -68.35 12.53
N ASP A 690 19.50 -69.02 11.76
CA ASP A 690 19.10 -69.68 10.52
C ASP A 690 18.74 -71.16 10.77
N ILE A 691 17.89 -71.69 9.90
CA ILE A 691 17.29 -73.02 10.03
C ILE A 691 17.44 -73.74 8.69
N LEU A 692 18.40 -74.67 8.65
CA LEU A 692 18.66 -75.52 7.50
C LEU A 692 18.11 -76.92 7.74
N GLU A 693 17.69 -77.60 6.68
CA GLU A 693 17.08 -78.93 6.77
C GLU A 693 17.78 -79.90 5.81
N VAL A 694 18.09 -81.09 6.32
CA VAL A 694 18.71 -82.16 5.52
C VAL A 694 18.05 -83.50 5.83
N GLY A 695 17.75 -84.28 4.79
CA GLY A 695 17.21 -85.63 4.91
C GLY A 695 18.30 -86.68 4.87
N VAL A 696 18.24 -87.66 5.79
CA VAL A 696 19.13 -88.84 5.79
C VAL A 696 18.32 -90.13 5.69
N ALA A 697 18.90 -91.20 5.13
CA ALA A 697 18.18 -92.45 4.88
C ALA A 697 17.71 -93.12 6.18
N TYR A 698 16.53 -93.76 6.12
CA TYR A 698 16.03 -94.60 7.20
C TYR A 698 17.02 -95.73 7.51
N GLY A 699 17.27 -95.97 8.80
CA GLY A 699 18.30 -96.92 9.26
C GLY A 699 19.66 -96.29 9.59
N SER A 700 19.88 -95.02 9.25
CA SER A 700 21.10 -94.28 9.63
C SER A 700 21.19 -94.06 11.15
N ASN A 701 22.39 -94.13 11.72
CA ASN A 701 22.62 -93.86 13.14
C ASN A 701 22.52 -92.35 13.45
N ILE A 702 21.31 -91.88 13.76
CA ILE A 702 21.02 -90.45 13.96
C ILE A 702 21.91 -89.79 15.03
N LYS A 703 22.32 -90.51 16.08
CA LYS A 703 23.19 -89.93 17.13
C LYS A 703 24.56 -89.59 16.57
N GLU A 704 25.10 -90.45 15.72
CA GLU A 704 26.39 -90.30 15.05
C GLU A 704 26.33 -89.22 13.97
N VAL A 705 25.28 -89.22 13.13
CA VAL A 705 25.06 -88.17 12.13
C VAL A 705 24.99 -86.79 12.78
N LYS A 706 24.28 -86.65 13.91
CA LYS A 706 24.20 -85.37 14.64
C LYS A 706 25.56 -84.88 15.12
N ALA A 707 26.38 -85.76 15.71
CA ALA A 707 27.70 -85.38 16.19
C ALA A 707 28.61 -84.94 15.03
N LEU A 708 28.64 -85.71 13.93
CA LEU A 708 29.41 -85.41 12.74
C LEU A 708 29.04 -84.05 12.13
N LEU A 709 27.75 -83.76 12.00
CA LEU A 709 27.29 -82.48 11.46
C LEU A 709 27.60 -81.31 12.39
N ILE A 710 27.48 -81.48 13.71
CA ILE A 710 27.86 -80.44 14.68
C ILE A 710 29.35 -80.11 14.56
N ASP A 711 30.21 -81.13 14.53
CA ASP A 711 31.66 -80.94 14.44
C ASP A 711 32.07 -80.30 13.11
N ALA A 712 31.50 -80.77 12.00
CA ALA A 712 31.80 -80.23 10.67
C ALA A 712 31.38 -78.76 10.50
N ILE A 713 30.17 -78.41 10.94
CA ILE A 713 29.66 -77.03 10.83
C ILE A 713 30.40 -76.10 11.79
N THR A 714 30.76 -76.58 12.99
CA THR A 714 31.53 -75.78 13.96
C THR A 714 32.95 -75.50 13.43
N ALA A 715 33.55 -76.43 12.69
CA ALA A 715 34.88 -76.26 12.10
C ALA A 715 34.97 -75.19 11.00
N LEU A 716 33.84 -74.77 10.41
CA LEU A 716 33.82 -73.74 9.37
C LEU A 716 34.18 -72.33 9.88
N GLY A 717 34.05 -72.05 11.19
CA GLY A 717 34.38 -70.76 11.79
C GLY A 717 33.48 -69.58 11.39
N ILE A 718 32.44 -69.79 10.59
CA ILE A 718 31.48 -68.76 10.14
C ILE A 718 30.27 -68.60 11.07
N THR A 719 30.12 -69.50 12.04
CA THR A 719 29.00 -69.48 13.00
C THR A 719 29.31 -68.63 14.23
N TYR A 720 28.28 -68.20 14.95
CA TYR A 720 28.46 -67.38 16.15
C TYR A 720 29.07 -68.17 17.31
N GLU A 721 30.34 -67.92 17.65
CA GLU A 721 31.09 -68.65 18.69
C GLU A 721 30.39 -68.74 20.06
N LYS A 722 29.53 -67.76 20.41
CA LYS A 722 28.82 -67.72 21.69
C LYS A 722 27.56 -68.58 21.74
N LYS A 723 27.11 -69.15 20.62
CA LYS A 723 25.90 -69.99 20.54
C LYS A 723 26.23 -71.31 19.84
N PRO A 724 25.92 -72.47 20.45
CA PRO A 724 26.25 -73.75 19.85
C PRO A 724 25.40 -74.04 18.62
N VAL A 725 25.99 -74.77 17.67
CA VAL A 725 25.26 -75.41 16.56
C VAL A 725 24.45 -76.57 17.12
N ASN A 726 23.16 -76.63 16.83
CA ASN A 726 22.28 -77.70 17.29
C ASN A 726 21.66 -78.45 16.12
N VAL A 727 21.80 -79.78 16.10
CA VAL A 727 21.15 -80.65 15.10
C VAL A 727 20.05 -81.47 15.79
N LEU A 728 18.81 -81.17 15.44
CA LEU A 728 17.61 -81.80 15.99
C LEU A 728 17.00 -82.76 14.97
N LEU A 729 16.32 -83.81 15.46
CA LEU A 729 15.47 -84.62 14.59
C LEU A 729 14.14 -83.88 14.45
N LYS A 730 13.75 -83.55 13.22
CA LYS A 730 12.55 -82.74 12.93
C LYS A 730 11.33 -83.62 12.74
N SER A 731 11.40 -84.53 11.78
CA SER A 731 10.28 -85.36 11.35
C SER A 731 10.78 -86.65 10.68
N PHE A 732 9.88 -87.63 10.62
CA PHE A 732 10.02 -88.83 9.81
C PHE A 732 9.18 -88.60 8.55
N ASP A 733 9.84 -88.30 7.43
CA ASP A 733 9.18 -87.95 6.16
C ASP A 733 9.15 -89.17 5.21
N ASP A 734 8.42 -89.10 4.10
CA ASP A 734 8.08 -90.26 3.24
C ASP A 734 9.28 -91.11 2.75
N SER A 735 10.48 -90.53 2.65
CA SER A 735 11.66 -91.23 2.13
C SER A 735 12.94 -90.98 2.94
N CYS A 736 12.88 -90.14 3.98
CA CYS A 736 14.04 -89.78 4.79
C CYS A 736 13.66 -89.42 6.24
N ILE A 737 14.66 -89.44 7.11
CA ILE A 737 14.60 -88.81 8.43
C ILE A 737 15.12 -87.39 8.27
N THR A 738 14.28 -86.38 8.48
CA THR A 738 14.68 -84.97 8.32
C THR A 738 15.29 -84.44 9.60
N LEU A 739 16.51 -83.92 9.47
CA LEU A 739 17.25 -83.23 10.52
C LEU A 739 17.12 -81.72 10.33
N LYS A 740 16.87 -81.02 11.44
CA LYS A 740 16.81 -79.55 11.51
C LYS A 740 18.07 -79.04 12.17
N ILE A 741 18.81 -78.23 11.44
CA ILE A 741 20.09 -77.66 11.83
C ILE A 741 19.85 -76.20 12.21
N LEU A 742 20.09 -75.89 13.48
CA LEU A 742 19.92 -74.57 14.06
C LEU A 742 21.30 -73.93 14.23
N VAL A 743 21.55 -72.88 13.45
CA VAL A 743 22.88 -72.26 13.34
C VAL A 743 22.73 -70.75 13.35
N TRP A 744 23.58 -70.06 14.12
CA TRP A 744 23.60 -68.61 14.16
C TRP A 744 24.62 -68.06 13.16
N VAL A 745 24.17 -67.40 12.10
CA VAL A 745 24.99 -66.82 11.02
C VAL A 745 24.94 -65.30 11.03
N ASN A 746 25.91 -64.66 10.37
CA ASN A 746 25.94 -63.20 10.31
C ASN A 746 24.82 -62.69 9.40
N VAL A 747 24.06 -61.72 9.90
CA VAL A 747 22.88 -61.16 9.20
C VAL A 747 23.22 -60.63 7.80
N LEU A 748 24.42 -60.10 7.60
CA LEU A 748 24.82 -59.50 6.32
C LEU A 748 25.22 -60.54 5.27
N THR A 749 25.67 -61.73 5.70
CA THR A 749 26.18 -62.79 4.83
C THR A 749 25.32 -64.04 4.85
N GLN A 750 24.15 -64.02 5.50
CA GLN A 750 23.27 -65.18 5.71
C GLN A 750 23.12 -66.07 4.47
N GLY A 751 22.71 -65.52 3.31
CA GLY A 751 22.55 -66.35 2.10
C GLY A 751 23.85 -66.99 1.57
N THR A 752 25.01 -66.35 1.80
CA THR A 752 26.32 -66.94 1.47
C THR A 752 26.72 -67.99 2.50
N ASP A 753 26.53 -67.69 3.78
CA ASP A 753 26.84 -68.60 4.89
C ASP A 753 26.00 -69.89 4.80
N ASP A 754 24.71 -69.77 4.47
CA ASP A 754 23.79 -70.91 4.26
C ASP A 754 24.30 -71.84 3.16
N SER A 755 24.78 -71.27 2.03
CA SER A 755 25.33 -72.06 0.92
C SER A 755 26.57 -72.85 1.36
N VAL A 756 27.49 -72.18 2.07
CA VAL A 756 28.73 -72.82 2.58
C VAL A 756 28.40 -73.92 3.58
N ILE A 757 27.42 -73.70 4.46
CA ILE A 757 26.97 -74.70 5.43
C ILE A 757 26.32 -75.89 4.73
N MET A 758 25.47 -75.65 3.72
CA MET A 758 24.81 -76.71 2.95
C MET A 758 25.82 -77.58 2.18
N GLU A 759 26.82 -76.96 1.56
CA GLU A 759 27.93 -77.67 0.91
C GLU A 759 28.73 -78.51 1.92
N CYS A 760 29.04 -77.95 3.09
CA CYS A 760 29.73 -78.66 4.17
C CYS A 760 28.93 -79.88 4.66
N ILE A 761 27.61 -79.73 4.83
CA ILE A 761 26.71 -80.83 5.21
C ILE A 761 26.77 -81.93 4.15
N TYR A 762 26.62 -81.57 2.88
CA TYR A 762 26.64 -82.51 1.76
C TYR A 762 27.96 -83.31 1.72
N ASP A 763 29.10 -82.61 1.77
CA ASP A 763 30.43 -83.22 1.78
C ASP A 763 30.65 -84.13 2.99
N THR A 764 30.19 -83.71 4.17
CA THR A 764 30.36 -84.47 5.41
C THR A 764 29.56 -85.76 5.39
N LEU A 765 28.31 -85.73 4.91
CA LEU A 765 27.48 -86.92 4.81
C LEU A 765 28.07 -87.93 3.80
N ASN A 766 28.51 -87.45 2.63
CA ASN A 766 29.12 -88.29 1.61
C ASN A 766 30.43 -88.94 2.07
N ARG A 767 31.32 -88.19 2.73
CA ARG A 767 32.62 -88.71 3.22
C ARG A 767 32.46 -89.81 4.29
N ASN A 768 31.37 -89.77 5.06
CA ASN A 768 31.07 -90.74 6.11
C ASN A 768 30.12 -91.86 5.65
N GLY A 769 29.80 -91.95 4.36
CA GLY A 769 28.94 -92.99 3.81
C GLY A 769 27.48 -92.91 4.27
N ILE A 770 27.01 -91.73 4.70
CA ILE A 770 25.63 -91.49 5.11
C ILE A 770 24.81 -91.15 3.86
N GLU A 771 23.88 -92.02 3.51
CA GLU A 771 23.05 -91.85 2.31
C GLU A 771 22.06 -90.69 2.47
N ILE A 772 22.06 -89.78 1.50
CA ILE A 772 20.98 -88.80 1.27
C ILE A 772 20.01 -89.48 0.29
N PRO A 773 18.86 -89.97 0.77
CA PRO A 773 18.02 -90.88 0.00
C PRO A 773 17.32 -90.12 -1.13
N PHE A 774 17.29 -90.74 -2.30
CA PHE A 774 16.30 -90.39 -3.32
C PHE A 774 14.89 -90.79 -2.85
N PRO A 775 13.82 -90.25 -3.48
CA PRO A 775 12.45 -90.68 -3.18
C PRO A 775 12.29 -92.20 -3.27
N GLN A 776 11.96 -92.83 -2.14
CA GLN A 776 11.83 -94.27 -2.00
C GLN A 776 10.42 -94.72 -2.40
N ARG A 777 10.31 -95.88 -3.06
CA ARG A 777 9.03 -96.48 -3.43
C ARG A 777 9.05 -97.97 -3.17
N GLU A 778 8.07 -98.45 -2.42
CA GLU A 778 7.80 -99.87 -2.31
C GLU A 778 6.88 -100.29 -3.47
N ILE A 779 7.37 -101.19 -4.32
CA ILE A 779 6.61 -101.70 -5.47
C ILE A 779 6.18 -103.13 -5.17
N THR A 780 4.90 -103.33 -4.84
CA THR A 780 4.32 -104.67 -4.70
C THR A 780 3.79 -105.14 -6.06
N LEU A 781 4.51 -106.01 -6.74
CA LEU A 781 4.06 -106.64 -7.99
C LEU A 781 3.01 -107.71 -7.68
N ARG A 782 1.73 -107.41 -7.92
CA ARG A 782 0.64 -108.40 -7.80
C ARG A 782 0.54 -109.20 -9.10
N HIS A 783 0.87 -110.49 -9.06
CA HIS A 783 0.55 -111.40 -10.17
C HIS A 783 -0.96 -111.65 -10.19
N GLN A 784 -1.65 -111.18 -11.22
CA GLN A 784 -3.02 -111.58 -11.53
C GLN A 784 -2.96 -112.97 -12.18
N GLN A 785 -3.32 -114.02 -11.46
CA GLN A 785 -3.72 -115.28 -12.11
C GLN A 785 -5.08 -115.01 -12.77
N GLY A 786 -5.10 -115.03 -14.10
CA GLY A 786 -6.31 -114.97 -14.92
C GLY A 786 -6.51 -116.30 -15.65
N ASP A 787 -7.73 -116.81 -15.53
CA ASP A 787 -8.26 -118.09 -16.04
C ASP A 787 -8.17 -118.29 -17.56
#